data_AF-A0A973TV65-F1
#
_entry.id   AF-A0A973TV65-F1
#
_cell.length_a   1.000
_cell.length_b   1.000
_cell.length_c   1.000
_cell.angle_alpha   90.00
_cell.angle_beta   90.00
_cell.angle_gamma   90.00
#
_symmetry.space_group_name_H-M   'P 1'
#
loop_
_entity.id
_entity.type
_entity.pdbx_description
1 polymer ?
#
loop_
_entity_poly.entity_id
_entity_poly.type
_entity_poly.pdbx_seq_one_letter_code
_entity_poly.pdbx_strand_id
1 'polypeptide(L)'
;MEPVRPSGTAAERTTKITGGSVGEAQWPQEEPDTEPDASATVRDVTPPSGGGDNATAPPSVSHHVTQQHPPRDAQQNPPRGADATQAIPPFGDRTRALPTPDAERTQTINTPPGGFGRPTSPSEATTVFAAPVSVPPGPDQEPEATVYGPVMVDGDTEADDADARRKRLRKGGLIAAAVLGVLVVLYGLDLLISGGDVPRGVTVAGVDVGGLSHPEAEQKLRDEIGPRLAAPVKARAGDVETAVDPKAAGLELDWAATLERAGSQPLSPITRVTSFFTSREVGFATRSDQGKLSAALEGLRAQTDHEPAEGGIRFEGATPIAVDPKQGQKLDVAGATEKLLAGWADGGTVELPVATTPVKTTKEGVAKALAEVAKPATAAPLIIQGEGKDATLTPEQLATVLVFEPADDGGLTAKVDNAKVVEHAGPQLKETEKEGKDAQIVFEGGRPVVKESVDGLGVDWDKSLATALDVLKRADQRSIKAEYKHTPAKVTTEQANKMGIKEVIGEFQTGGFVAASGTNIRVVAEKVNGAIVKPGETFSLNGYTGPRGTAQGYVEAGIIENGVPGKAVGGGISQFATTLYNAAYHAGMKDAGHKEHSYWISRYPKGREATVFMDSAGNSLIDIKFTNPDETGVAIQTIWTPSTIKIVLWGTKNYDVSGATSAEFDHTQPQERKVNKPDCQPSNGAPGFSVTDTRTITDRRTGQSRQESRTVRYDPQFKIVCEPPPGG
;
A
#
# COMPACT_ATOMS: atom_id res chain seq x y z
N MET A 1 -63.23 -21.10 37.23
CA MET A 1 -62.66 -20.11 36.30
C MET A 1 -61.16 -20.36 36.25
N GLU A 2 -60.63 -20.72 35.10
CA GLU A 2 -59.19 -20.98 34.92
C GLU A 2 -58.42 -19.67 34.69
N PRO A 3 -57.13 -19.61 35.07
CA PRO A 3 -56.25 -18.50 34.70
C PRO A 3 -55.83 -18.62 33.23
N VAL A 4 -56.22 -17.63 32.42
CA VAL A 4 -55.83 -17.55 31.00
C VAL A 4 -54.31 -17.36 30.87
N ARG A 5 -53.64 -18.26 30.14
CA ARG A 5 -52.21 -18.11 29.80
C ARG A 5 -52.05 -17.05 28.69
N PRO A 6 -51.20 -16.02 28.85
CA PRO A 6 -50.87 -15.12 27.75
C PRO A 6 -49.91 -15.81 26.77
N SER A 7 -50.40 -16.17 25.58
CA SER A 7 -49.59 -16.75 24.50
C SER A 7 -48.80 -15.68 23.75
N GLY A 8 -47.70 -15.21 24.36
CA GLY A 8 -46.71 -14.37 23.70
C GLY A 8 -45.49 -15.19 23.29
N THR A 9 -45.36 -15.50 21.99
CA THR A 9 -44.14 -16.10 21.45
C THR A 9 -43.01 -15.08 21.49
N ALA A 10 -42.01 -15.29 22.33
CA ALA A 10 -40.75 -14.54 22.25
C ALA A 10 -40.10 -14.81 20.89
N ALA A 11 -39.76 -13.75 20.15
CA ALA A 11 -39.03 -13.90 18.90
C ALA A 11 -37.58 -14.35 19.21
N GLU A 12 -37.16 -15.47 18.66
CA GLU A 12 -35.81 -16.03 18.83
C GLU A 12 -34.76 -15.19 18.10
N ARG A 13 -34.45 -14.01 18.65
CA ARG A 13 -33.28 -13.23 18.21
C ARG A 13 -32.01 -13.93 18.67
N THR A 14 -31.24 -14.35 17.68
CA THR A 14 -29.92 -14.96 17.88
C THR A 14 -28.90 -13.87 18.20
N THR A 15 -28.31 -13.94 19.40
CA THR A 15 -27.26 -13.02 19.86
C THR A 15 -25.98 -13.28 19.07
N LYS A 16 -25.65 -12.44 18.09
CA LYS A 16 -24.25 -12.33 17.66
C LYS A 16 -23.45 -11.71 18.80
N ILE A 17 -22.42 -12.39 19.28
CA ILE A 17 -21.40 -11.77 20.15
C ILE A 17 -20.54 -10.88 19.26
N THR A 18 -21.06 -9.70 18.93
CA THR A 18 -20.42 -8.78 17.99
C THR A 18 -19.10 -8.29 18.57
N GLY A 19 -18.00 -8.55 17.87
CA GLY A 19 -16.71 -7.91 18.10
C GLY A 19 -16.74 -6.43 17.77
N GLY A 20 -17.46 -5.64 18.58
CA GLY A 20 -17.37 -4.18 18.60
C GLY A 20 -15.95 -3.77 19.00
N SER A 21 -15.44 -2.70 18.38
CA SER A 21 -14.05 -2.26 18.53
C SER A 21 -13.72 -1.88 19.98
N VAL A 22 -12.94 -2.73 20.63
CA VAL A 22 -12.20 -2.44 21.86
C VAL A 22 -10.73 -2.74 21.55
N GLY A 23 -9.82 -1.88 21.99
CA GLY A 23 -8.37 -2.13 21.85
C GLY A 23 -7.98 -3.42 22.55
N GLU A 24 -6.82 -3.99 22.16
CA GLU A 24 -6.37 -5.33 22.54
C GLU A 24 -6.55 -5.62 24.04
N ALA A 25 -7.61 -6.37 24.37
CA ALA A 25 -7.81 -6.92 25.68
C ALA A 25 -6.82 -8.07 25.86
N GLN A 26 -5.62 -7.74 26.33
CA GLN A 26 -4.59 -8.72 26.66
C GLN A 26 -5.13 -9.67 27.74
N TRP A 27 -5.43 -10.89 27.31
CA TRP A 27 -5.66 -12.01 28.23
C TRP A 27 -4.33 -12.30 28.94
N PRO A 28 -4.29 -12.44 30.28
CA PRO A 28 -3.09 -12.94 30.94
C PRO A 28 -2.80 -14.34 30.41
N GLN A 29 -1.60 -14.54 29.86
CA GLN A 29 -1.08 -15.85 29.53
C GLN A 29 -0.25 -16.34 30.71
N GLU A 30 -0.59 -17.50 31.24
CA GLU A 30 0.25 -18.21 32.21
C GLU A 30 1.28 -19.02 31.42
N GLU A 31 2.54 -18.58 31.43
CA GLU A 31 3.67 -19.46 31.11
C GLU A 31 3.96 -20.36 32.32
N PRO A 32 4.37 -21.63 32.13
CA PRO A 32 4.61 -22.54 33.24
C PRO A 32 5.97 -22.28 33.90
N ASP A 33 5.94 -21.81 35.16
CA ASP A 33 7.14 -21.60 35.98
C ASP A 33 7.96 -22.90 36.15
N THR A 34 9.26 -22.81 35.89
CA THR A 34 10.24 -23.88 36.15
C THR A 34 10.84 -23.78 37.55
N GLU A 35 10.79 -24.87 38.33
CA GLU A 35 11.56 -25.00 39.59
C GLU A 35 13.07 -24.89 39.37
N PRO A 36 13.80 -24.43 40.41
CA PRO A 36 15.02 -25.15 40.78
C PRO A 36 15.22 -25.31 42.32
N ASP A 37 14.94 -26.53 42.79
CA ASP A 37 15.72 -27.41 43.69
C ASP A 37 16.33 -26.91 45.06
N ALA A 38 16.54 -27.91 45.94
CA ALA A 38 17.35 -27.94 47.18
C ALA A 38 16.75 -27.24 48.43
N SER A 39 16.68 -27.86 49.63
CA SER A 39 17.43 -29.03 50.14
C SER A 39 16.81 -29.71 51.39
N ALA A 40 17.05 -31.02 51.53
CA ALA A 40 17.17 -31.86 52.74
C ALA A 40 16.20 -31.64 53.94
N THR A 41 15.54 -32.68 54.46
CA THR A 41 16.20 -33.77 55.23
C THR A 41 15.31 -35.00 55.44
N VAL A 42 15.92 -36.17 55.68
CA VAL A 42 15.25 -37.49 55.83
C VAL A 42 15.11 -37.91 57.30
N ARG A 43 13.97 -38.54 57.68
CA ARG A 43 13.89 -39.55 58.75
C ARG A 43 12.80 -40.60 58.50
N ASP A 44 13.18 -41.87 58.55
CA ASP A 44 12.28 -43.03 58.45
C ASP A 44 11.58 -43.38 59.78
N VAL A 45 10.36 -43.95 59.69
CA VAL A 45 9.82 -45.00 60.58
C VAL A 45 8.92 -45.93 59.73
N THR A 46 8.94 -47.26 59.96
CA THR A 46 8.20 -48.25 59.13
C THR A 46 7.43 -49.32 60.00
N PRO A 47 6.90 -50.47 59.50
CA PRO A 47 5.52 -51.00 59.74
C PRO A 47 5.49 -52.13 60.83
N PRO A 48 4.48 -53.05 61.00
CA PRO A 48 3.33 -53.44 60.15
C PRO A 48 2.00 -53.87 60.87
N SER A 49 1.13 -54.59 60.12
CA SER A 49 -0.11 -55.33 60.50
C SER A 49 -1.37 -54.50 60.77
N GLY A 50 -2.59 -54.85 60.34
CA GLY A 50 -3.14 -55.95 59.48
C GLY A 50 -4.69 -55.93 59.55
N GLY A 51 -5.52 -56.64 58.75
CA GLY A 51 -5.33 -57.52 57.58
C GLY A 51 -6.57 -58.45 57.38
N GLY A 52 -6.97 -58.80 56.15
CA GLY A 52 -8.04 -59.80 55.87
C GLY A 52 -9.19 -59.41 54.89
N ASP A 53 -9.02 -59.79 53.62
CA ASP A 53 -9.92 -60.56 52.73
C ASP A 53 -11.33 -60.12 52.23
N ASN A 54 -11.61 -60.60 50.99
CA ASN A 54 -12.89 -60.71 50.21
C ASN A 54 -13.44 -59.43 49.54
N ALA A 55 -13.55 -59.29 48.19
CA ALA A 55 -14.19 -60.09 47.10
C ALA A 55 -15.69 -59.72 46.89
N THR A 56 -16.33 -59.71 45.69
CA THR A 56 -16.07 -60.32 44.35
C THR A 56 -16.71 -59.48 43.21
N ALA A 57 -16.42 -59.76 41.92
CA ALA A 57 -17.11 -59.25 40.71
C ALA A 57 -16.93 -60.24 39.51
N PRO A 58 -17.53 -60.06 38.31
CA PRO A 58 -18.72 -59.30 37.88
C PRO A 58 -19.87 -60.27 37.47
N PRO A 59 -20.49 -60.37 36.24
CA PRO A 59 -20.02 -60.13 34.86
C PRO A 59 -20.98 -59.31 33.93
N SER A 60 -20.67 -59.28 32.62
CA SER A 60 -21.43 -58.63 31.53
C SER A 60 -21.81 -59.60 30.40
N VAL A 61 -22.90 -59.32 29.64
CA VAL A 61 -23.33 -60.07 28.43
C VAL A 61 -24.01 -59.11 27.42
N SER A 62 -24.02 -59.44 26.12
CA SER A 62 -24.65 -58.69 25.00
C SER A 62 -25.48 -59.60 24.09
N HIS A 63 -26.49 -59.13 23.34
CA HIS A 63 -26.94 -59.73 22.04
C HIS A 63 -28.00 -58.89 21.24
N HIS A 64 -27.58 -58.35 20.09
CA HIS A 64 -28.13 -58.37 18.70
C HIS A 64 -29.64 -58.52 18.28
N VAL A 65 -29.95 -57.88 17.12
CA VAL A 65 -31.11 -58.03 16.14
C VAL A 65 -32.55 -57.66 16.62
N THR A 66 -33.57 -57.21 15.83
CA THR A 66 -33.83 -57.03 14.36
C THR A 66 -34.79 -55.84 14.08
N GLN A 67 -34.92 -55.36 12.82
CA GLN A 67 -35.97 -54.41 12.37
C GLN A 67 -37.26 -55.12 11.87
N GLN A 68 -38.43 -54.45 11.93
CA GLN A 68 -39.38 -54.27 10.80
C GLN A 68 -40.54 -53.30 11.11
N HIS A 69 -41.13 -52.70 10.05
CA HIS A 69 -42.33 -51.84 10.00
C HIS A 69 -43.59 -52.69 9.61
N PRO A 70 -44.89 -52.24 9.56
CA PRO A 70 -45.41 -50.96 9.03
C PRO A 70 -46.68 -50.40 9.78
N PRO A 71 -47.73 -49.80 9.14
CA PRO A 71 -47.85 -48.36 8.85
C PRO A 71 -49.14 -47.68 9.40
N ARG A 72 -49.38 -46.40 9.05
CA ARG A 72 -50.66 -45.69 9.19
C ARG A 72 -50.89 -44.68 8.06
N ASP A 73 -52.15 -44.57 7.59
CA ASP A 73 -52.64 -43.58 6.61
C ASP A 73 -53.65 -42.58 7.22
N ALA A 74 -53.57 -41.32 6.81
CA ALA A 74 -54.63 -40.29 6.80
C ALA A 74 -54.10 -39.09 5.96
N GLN A 75 -54.57 -38.73 4.75
CA GLN A 75 -55.89 -38.35 4.23
C GLN A 75 -56.31 -36.86 4.51
N GLN A 76 -56.73 -36.16 3.43
CA GLN A 76 -57.55 -34.92 3.34
C GLN A 76 -56.89 -33.52 3.10
N ASN A 77 -57.01 -33.09 1.82
CA ASN A 77 -57.22 -31.77 1.16
C ASN A 77 -58.15 -30.72 1.87
N PRO A 78 -58.43 -29.47 1.35
CA PRO A 78 -57.86 -28.68 0.22
C PRO A 78 -57.53 -27.13 0.52
N PRO A 79 -58.08 -26.04 -0.12
CA PRO A 79 -57.32 -25.18 -1.08
C PRO A 79 -57.49 -23.60 -1.03
N ARG A 80 -56.86 -22.89 -2.01
CA ARG A 80 -56.99 -21.45 -2.45
C ARG A 80 -56.22 -20.40 -1.60
N GLY A 81 -55.83 -19.20 -2.09
CA GLY A 81 -55.94 -18.50 -3.40
C GLY A 81 -54.83 -17.42 -3.54
N ALA A 82 -54.50 -16.87 -4.72
CA ALA A 82 -55.10 -15.67 -5.36
C ALA A 82 -55.01 -14.37 -4.50
N ASP A 83 -54.56 -13.19 -4.97
CA ASP A 83 -54.13 -12.75 -6.32
C ASP A 83 -53.20 -11.50 -6.29
N ALA A 84 -52.83 -10.99 -7.47
CA ALA A 84 -51.95 -9.88 -7.87
C ALA A 84 -51.83 -8.60 -7.00
N THR A 85 -50.63 -7.98 -7.10
CA THR A 85 -50.40 -6.53 -6.93
C THR A 85 -49.74 -5.96 -8.20
N GLN A 86 -50.12 -4.74 -8.59
CA GLN A 86 -49.82 -4.13 -9.89
C GLN A 86 -48.47 -3.38 -9.95
N ALA A 87 -47.97 -3.13 -11.17
CA ALA A 87 -46.78 -2.31 -11.43
C ALA A 87 -47.13 -1.03 -12.19
N ILE A 88 -46.53 0.10 -11.79
CA ILE A 88 -46.45 1.38 -12.53
C ILE A 88 -45.08 2.05 -12.20
N PRO A 89 -44.60 3.08 -12.92
CA PRO A 89 -43.28 2.99 -13.55
C PRO A 89 -42.21 3.96 -12.99
N PRO A 90 -40.93 3.80 -13.37
CA PRO A 90 -39.86 4.69 -12.90
C PRO A 90 -39.91 6.09 -13.55
N PHE A 91 -39.90 7.11 -12.70
CA PHE A 91 -39.27 8.41 -12.97
C PHE A 91 -37.93 8.43 -12.20
N GLY A 92 -36.89 9.16 -12.62
CA GLY A 92 -36.77 10.03 -13.79
C GLY A 92 -35.58 10.96 -13.56
N ASP A 93 -34.49 10.75 -14.32
CA ASP A 93 -33.17 11.28 -13.98
C ASP A 93 -33.08 12.82 -14.06
N ARG A 94 -32.41 13.43 -13.06
CA ARG A 94 -32.05 14.86 -13.01
C ARG A 94 -30.75 15.10 -12.23
N THR A 95 -29.64 14.95 -12.93
CA THR A 95 -28.34 15.51 -12.56
C THR A 95 -28.42 17.01 -12.26
N ARG A 96 -27.72 17.47 -11.20
CA ARG A 96 -27.28 18.87 -11.08
C ARG A 96 -25.94 18.95 -10.36
N ALA A 97 -24.88 19.28 -11.09
CA ALA A 97 -23.56 19.52 -10.53
C ALA A 97 -23.47 20.90 -9.85
N LEU A 98 -22.57 21.01 -8.87
CA LEU A 98 -22.05 22.25 -8.30
C LEU A 98 -20.52 22.11 -8.10
N PRO A 99 -19.76 23.21 -8.11
CA PRO A 99 -18.32 23.15 -8.42
C PRO A 99 -17.39 22.92 -7.22
N THR A 100 -16.18 22.45 -7.53
CA THR A 100 -15.01 22.40 -6.65
C THR A 100 -14.32 23.77 -6.55
N PRO A 101 -13.78 24.16 -5.37
CA PRO A 101 -12.75 25.18 -5.25
C PRO A 101 -11.34 24.58 -5.42
N ASP A 102 -10.40 25.39 -5.91
CA ASP A 102 -9.01 24.99 -6.20
C ASP A 102 -8.12 24.85 -4.95
N ALA A 103 -6.94 24.26 -5.17
CA ALA A 103 -5.93 24.01 -4.14
C ALA A 103 -4.85 25.11 -4.07
N GLU A 104 -4.58 25.62 -2.87
CA GLU A 104 -3.33 26.32 -2.55
C GLU A 104 -2.88 25.98 -1.12
N ARG A 105 -1.75 25.28 -0.98
CA ARG A 105 -0.98 25.21 0.28
C ARG A 105 0.49 24.86 0.02
N THR A 106 1.29 25.90 -0.17
CA THR A 106 2.75 25.83 -0.08
C THR A 106 3.18 25.21 1.24
N GLN A 107 4.12 24.25 1.22
CA GLN A 107 4.78 23.76 2.43
C GLN A 107 6.28 24.09 2.39
N THR A 108 6.74 24.74 3.45
CA THR A 108 8.14 25.07 3.70
C THR A 108 8.88 23.86 4.27
N ILE A 109 10.06 23.55 3.74
CA ILE A 109 11.00 22.59 4.35
C ILE A 109 12.24 23.36 4.83
N ASN A 110 12.70 23.05 6.05
CA ASN A 110 13.77 23.78 6.73
C ASN A 110 15.17 23.31 6.32
N THR A 111 16.09 24.26 6.18
CA THR A 111 17.53 24.01 5.97
C THR A 111 18.30 24.11 7.29
N PRO A 112 19.16 23.14 7.66
CA PRO A 112 20.15 23.30 8.73
C PRO A 112 21.37 24.14 8.24
N PRO A 113 22.00 24.96 9.10
CA PRO A 113 23.13 25.80 8.69
C PRO A 113 24.46 25.03 8.59
N GLY A 114 25.34 25.46 7.70
CA GLY A 114 26.68 24.89 7.52
C GLY A 114 27.72 25.42 8.52
N GLY A 115 28.79 24.63 8.74
CA GLY A 115 29.98 25.00 9.50
C GLY A 115 31.23 25.12 8.61
N PHE A 116 32.08 26.11 8.86
CA PHE A 116 33.32 26.34 8.11
C PHE A 116 34.49 25.48 8.64
N GLY A 117 35.30 24.92 7.74
CA GLY A 117 36.56 24.24 8.07
C GLY A 117 37.48 24.13 6.86
N ARG A 118 38.76 24.52 7.01
CA ARG A 118 39.79 24.58 5.95
C ARG A 118 41.17 24.77 6.60
N PRO A 119 42.30 24.40 5.98
CA PRO A 119 42.64 23.13 5.31
C PRO A 119 43.81 22.41 6.03
N THR A 120 44.07 21.13 5.73
CA THR A 120 45.34 20.46 6.13
C THR A 120 45.89 19.51 5.07
N SER A 121 47.10 19.81 4.61
CA SER A 121 48.13 18.84 4.22
C SER A 121 49.36 19.16 5.10
N PRO A 122 50.20 18.19 5.48
CA PRO A 122 51.28 17.78 4.56
C PRO A 122 51.74 16.31 4.72
N SER A 123 52.87 15.98 4.08
CA SER A 123 53.77 14.83 4.35
C SER A 123 53.33 13.45 3.88
N GLU A 124 54.00 12.94 2.85
CA GLU A 124 55.10 11.99 3.08
C GLU A 124 56.16 12.10 1.96
N ALA A 125 57.32 11.45 2.11
CA ALA A 125 58.51 11.73 1.30
C ALA A 125 59.34 10.49 0.91
N THR A 126 59.89 10.53 -0.30
CA THR A 126 61.18 9.95 -0.75
C THR A 126 61.51 8.50 -0.41
N THR A 127 61.73 7.67 -1.46
CA THR A 127 62.95 6.85 -1.64
C THR A 127 63.06 6.36 -3.09
N VAL A 128 64.30 6.16 -3.57
CA VAL A 128 64.66 5.69 -4.93
C VAL A 128 65.23 4.28 -4.86
N PHE A 129 64.85 3.39 -5.79
CA PHE A 129 65.67 2.25 -6.26
C PHE A 129 65.27 1.85 -7.69
N ALA A 130 66.04 0.97 -8.35
CA ALA A 130 66.07 0.90 -9.82
C ALA A 130 66.17 -0.52 -10.44
N ALA A 131 65.71 -0.62 -11.69
CA ALA A 131 66.08 -1.61 -12.72
C ALA A 131 65.46 -3.05 -12.56
N PRO A 132 65.62 -3.98 -13.54
CA PRO A 132 64.61 -4.14 -14.61
C PRO A 132 64.25 -5.63 -14.91
N VAL A 133 64.42 -6.11 -16.16
CA VAL A 133 64.17 -7.48 -16.71
C VAL A 133 62.66 -7.87 -16.76
N SER A 134 62.09 -8.67 -17.69
CA SER A 134 62.61 -9.54 -18.78
C SER A 134 61.62 -9.65 -19.97
N VAL A 135 62.09 -10.17 -21.12
CA VAL A 135 61.23 -10.69 -22.22
C VAL A 135 61.57 -12.18 -22.46
N PRO A 136 60.59 -13.09 -22.65
CA PRO A 136 60.82 -14.52 -22.94
C PRO A 136 60.94 -14.83 -24.47
N PRO A 137 61.40 -16.03 -24.88
CA PRO A 137 62.01 -16.28 -26.20
C PRO A 137 61.13 -17.06 -27.22
N GLY A 138 61.69 -17.29 -28.43
CA GLY A 138 61.24 -18.30 -29.42
C GLY A 138 61.78 -19.71 -29.10
N PRO A 139 62.08 -20.61 -30.09
CA PRO A 139 62.43 -20.34 -31.51
C PRO A 139 61.86 -21.37 -32.55
N ASP A 140 62.47 -21.38 -33.75
CA ASP A 140 62.84 -22.54 -34.60
C ASP A 140 62.25 -22.79 -36.02
N GLN A 141 63.22 -23.14 -36.91
CA GLN A 141 63.20 -23.93 -38.16
C GLN A 141 62.85 -23.31 -39.55
N GLU A 142 63.94 -22.89 -40.22
CA GLU A 142 64.34 -23.12 -41.63
C GLU A 142 64.14 -24.60 -42.13
N PRO A 143 64.30 -24.97 -43.43
CA PRO A 143 65.21 -24.42 -44.47
C PRO A 143 64.56 -24.28 -45.89
N GLU A 144 65.23 -24.12 -47.06
CA GLU A 144 66.65 -24.25 -47.47
C GLU A 144 66.96 -23.48 -48.79
N ALA A 145 68.26 -23.30 -49.10
CA ALA A 145 68.88 -23.25 -50.46
C ALA A 145 68.63 -22.04 -51.43
N THR A 146 69.61 -21.54 -52.21
CA THR A 146 71.09 -21.66 -52.20
C THR A 146 71.79 -20.59 -53.09
N VAL A 147 72.93 -20.02 -52.62
CA VAL A 147 74.26 -19.86 -53.31
C VAL A 147 74.31 -19.05 -54.66
N TYR A 148 75.21 -18.07 -54.89
CA TYR A 148 76.69 -18.07 -54.82
C TYR A 148 77.32 -16.75 -54.29
N GLY A 149 78.51 -16.87 -53.67
CA GLY A 149 79.50 -15.80 -53.47
C GLY A 149 80.72 -15.98 -54.42
N PRO A 150 82.00 -15.73 -54.01
CA PRO A 150 82.45 -15.31 -52.67
C PRO A 150 83.72 -14.39 -52.59
N VAL A 151 84.17 -14.10 -51.35
CA VAL A 151 85.58 -13.92 -50.89
C VAL A 151 86.42 -12.68 -51.28
N MET A 152 86.74 -11.89 -50.24
CA MET A 152 88.02 -11.27 -49.79
C MET A 152 89.28 -11.29 -50.70
N VAL A 153 90.14 -10.27 -50.57
CA VAL A 153 91.47 -10.31 -49.88
C VAL A 153 92.18 -8.94 -49.94
N ASP A 154 93.04 -8.67 -48.95
CA ASP A 154 93.87 -7.45 -48.76
C ASP A 154 95.03 -7.30 -49.77
N GLY A 155 95.71 -6.13 -49.82
CA GLY A 155 96.97 -5.99 -50.58
C GLY A 155 97.40 -4.56 -50.92
N ASP A 156 98.42 -4.06 -50.21
CA ASP A 156 99.01 -2.71 -50.23
C ASP A 156 99.66 -2.16 -51.53
N THR A 157 100.05 -0.88 -51.43
CA THR A 157 101.21 -0.19 -52.09
C THR A 157 101.17 0.32 -53.55
N GLU A 158 101.05 1.66 -53.63
CA GLU A 158 101.95 2.61 -54.32
C GLU A 158 102.01 2.85 -55.85
N ALA A 159 102.49 4.07 -56.14
CA ALA A 159 103.03 4.63 -57.39
C ALA A 159 102.09 5.06 -58.54
N ASP A 160 102.14 6.37 -58.81
CA ASP A 160 101.96 7.10 -60.08
C ASP A 160 101.03 6.53 -61.19
N ASP A 161 99.96 7.29 -61.47
CA ASP A 161 100.01 8.12 -62.70
C ASP A 161 99.11 9.38 -62.60
N ALA A 162 99.63 10.54 -62.98
CA ALA A 162 99.07 11.85 -62.60
C ALA A 162 99.03 12.92 -63.71
N ASP A 163 98.40 12.66 -64.88
CA ASP A 163 97.71 13.75 -65.63
C ASP A 163 96.55 13.29 -66.55
N ALA A 164 95.39 12.95 -65.98
CA ALA A 164 94.17 12.68 -66.78
C ALA A 164 92.86 13.34 -66.28
N ARG A 165 92.71 13.63 -64.97
CA ARG A 165 91.41 14.08 -64.41
C ARG A 165 91.15 15.59 -64.48
N ARG A 166 92.17 16.46 -64.59
CA ARG A 166 92.00 17.93 -64.49
C ARG A 166 91.30 18.60 -65.68
N LYS A 167 91.23 17.97 -66.86
CA LYS A 167 90.57 18.57 -68.06
C LYS A 167 89.05 18.32 -68.17
N ARG A 168 88.51 17.21 -67.65
CA ARG A 168 87.04 16.97 -67.64
C ARG A 168 86.31 17.81 -66.59
N LEU A 169 86.90 17.99 -65.41
CA LEU A 169 86.32 18.79 -64.32
C LEU A 169 86.05 20.25 -64.70
N ARG A 170 86.85 20.87 -65.59
CA ARG A 170 86.61 22.25 -66.05
C ARG A 170 85.38 22.40 -66.95
N LYS A 171 85.06 21.42 -67.80
CA LYS A 171 83.79 21.43 -68.57
C LYS A 171 82.59 21.08 -67.69
N GLY A 172 82.73 20.10 -66.79
CA GLY A 172 81.70 19.75 -65.81
C GLY A 172 81.32 20.93 -64.91
N GLY A 173 82.33 21.63 -64.35
CA GLY A 173 82.13 22.80 -63.50
C GLY A 173 81.49 23.99 -64.22
N LEU A 174 81.81 24.22 -65.49
CA LEU A 174 81.16 25.27 -66.30
C LEU A 174 79.68 24.96 -66.59
N ILE A 175 79.36 23.69 -66.90
CA ILE A 175 77.96 23.27 -67.11
C ILE A 175 77.20 23.32 -65.78
N ALA A 176 77.79 22.84 -64.68
CA ALA A 176 77.18 22.91 -63.35
C ALA A 176 76.95 24.36 -62.90
N ALA A 177 77.90 25.27 -63.15
CA ALA A 177 77.73 26.70 -62.85
C ALA A 177 76.67 27.38 -63.74
N ALA A 178 76.57 27.00 -65.01
CA ALA A 178 75.52 27.49 -65.91
C ALA A 178 74.13 26.98 -65.49
N VAL A 179 74.00 25.69 -65.16
CA VAL A 179 72.75 25.11 -64.65
C VAL A 179 72.37 25.72 -63.30
N LEU A 180 73.33 25.89 -62.38
CA LEU A 180 73.09 26.56 -61.10
C LEU A 180 72.69 28.03 -61.28
N GLY A 181 73.31 28.75 -62.22
CA GLY A 181 72.93 30.12 -62.58
C GLY A 181 71.52 30.21 -63.14
N VAL A 182 71.14 29.30 -64.05
CA VAL A 182 69.76 29.19 -64.56
C VAL A 182 68.78 28.82 -63.44
N LEU A 183 69.12 27.90 -62.54
CA LEU A 183 68.28 27.55 -61.39
C LEU A 183 68.12 28.71 -60.41
N VAL A 184 69.16 29.52 -60.16
CA VAL A 184 69.06 30.73 -59.33
C VAL A 184 68.20 31.80 -60.00
N VAL A 185 68.30 31.97 -61.33
CA VAL A 185 67.43 32.88 -62.08
C VAL A 185 65.98 32.40 -62.05
N LEU A 186 65.72 31.11 -62.28
CA LEU A 186 64.37 30.53 -62.21
C LEU A 186 63.79 30.57 -60.80
N TYR A 187 64.60 30.34 -59.76
CA TYR A 187 64.19 30.45 -58.36
C TYR A 187 63.89 31.90 -57.96
N GLY A 188 64.70 32.86 -58.42
CA GLY A 188 64.43 34.29 -58.26
C GLY A 188 63.16 34.72 -59.00
N LEU A 189 62.90 34.17 -60.19
CA LEU A 189 61.69 34.42 -60.97
C LEU A 189 60.45 33.81 -60.29
N ASP A 190 60.54 32.59 -59.78
CA ASP A 190 59.47 31.91 -59.02
C ASP A 190 59.16 32.65 -57.70
N LEU A 191 60.18 33.15 -57.00
CA LEU A 191 60.02 34.02 -55.82
C LEU A 191 59.32 35.36 -56.15
N LEU A 192 59.61 35.96 -57.31
CA LEU A 192 58.99 37.21 -57.76
C LEU A 192 57.56 37.01 -58.27
N ILE A 193 57.27 35.89 -58.93
CA ILE A 193 55.95 35.61 -59.50
C ILE A 193 54.97 35.09 -58.44
N SER A 194 55.43 34.22 -57.52
CA SER A 194 54.57 33.60 -56.49
C SER A 194 54.70 34.22 -55.10
N GLY A 195 55.18 35.47 -55.04
CA GLY A 195 55.36 36.25 -53.82
C GLY A 195 54.03 36.75 -53.26
N GLY A 196 53.33 35.90 -52.51
CA GLY A 196 52.00 36.17 -51.96
C GLY A 196 50.94 35.11 -52.29
N ASP A 197 51.32 34.05 -53.00
CA ASP A 197 50.42 32.94 -53.33
C ASP A 197 50.31 31.93 -52.20
N VAL A 198 49.20 31.18 -52.23
CA VAL A 198 48.99 29.96 -51.44
C VAL A 198 50.02 28.90 -51.86
N PRO A 199 50.64 28.13 -50.93
CA PRO A 199 51.58 27.07 -51.28
C PRO A 199 51.01 26.04 -52.26
N ARG A 200 51.82 25.61 -53.23
CA ARG A 200 51.42 24.57 -54.22
C ARG A 200 51.04 23.27 -53.51
N GLY A 201 50.05 22.56 -54.06
CA GLY A 201 49.50 21.33 -53.47
C GLY A 201 48.63 21.52 -52.22
N VAL A 202 48.30 22.75 -51.81
CA VAL A 202 47.34 22.97 -50.71
C VAL A 202 45.91 22.77 -51.17
N THR A 203 45.18 21.95 -50.41
CA THR A 203 43.75 21.66 -50.56
C THR A 203 42.98 22.15 -49.33
N VAL A 204 41.74 22.60 -49.53
CA VAL A 204 40.83 23.08 -48.46
C VAL A 204 39.44 22.50 -48.71
N ALA A 205 38.94 21.69 -47.78
CA ALA A 205 37.74 20.86 -47.93
C ALA A 205 37.75 20.06 -49.26
N GLY A 206 38.94 19.57 -49.66
CA GLY A 206 39.16 18.84 -50.91
C GLY A 206 39.19 19.68 -52.20
N VAL A 207 39.14 21.01 -52.14
CA VAL A 207 39.35 21.91 -53.29
C VAL A 207 40.81 22.36 -53.35
N ASP A 208 41.48 22.13 -54.48
CA ASP A 208 42.86 22.57 -54.70
C ASP A 208 42.93 24.10 -54.92
N VAL A 209 43.73 24.77 -54.09
CA VAL A 209 43.99 26.21 -54.14
C VAL A 209 45.48 26.53 -54.30
N GLY A 210 46.33 25.50 -54.45
CA GLY A 210 47.77 25.67 -54.40
C GLY A 210 48.34 26.41 -55.60
N GLY A 211 49.05 27.52 -55.35
CA GLY A 211 49.63 28.37 -56.39
C GLY A 211 48.65 29.37 -57.01
N LEU A 212 47.48 29.60 -56.39
CA LEU A 212 46.65 30.78 -56.66
C LEU A 212 47.04 31.93 -55.72
N SER A 213 46.78 33.17 -56.15
CA SER A 213 46.82 34.31 -55.23
C SER A 213 45.67 34.23 -54.21
N HIS A 214 45.82 34.84 -53.03
CA HIS A 214 44.81 34.75 -51.97
C HIS A 214 43.38 35.15 -52.42
N PRO A 215 43.16 36.23 -53.20
CA PRO A 215 41.81 36.57 -53.70
C PRO A 215 41.24 35.56 -54.70
N GLU A 216 42.08 34.96 -55.56
CA GLU A 216 41.66 33.95 -56.54
C GLU A 216 41.34 32.62 -55.86
N ALA A 217 42.12 32.24 -54.84
CA ALA A 217 41.84 31.11 -53.97
C ALA A 217 40.51 31.31 -53.22
N GLU A 218 40.27 32.48 -52.64
CA GLU A 218 39.00 32.80 -51.98
C GLU A 218 37.81 32.70 -52.95
N GLN A 219 37.91 33.27 -54.15
CA GLN A 219 36.84 33.20 -55.15
C GLN A 219 36.55 31.76 -55.58
N LYS A 220 37.60 30.96 -55.87
CA LYS A 220 37.44 29.55 -56.23
C LYS A 220 36.77 28.73 -55.12
N LEU A 221 37.18 28.93 -53.87
CA LEU A 221 36.59 28.27 -52.70
C LEU A 221 35.11 28.67 -52.51
N ARG A 222 34.77 29.94 -52.72
CA ARG A 222 33.38 30.43 -52.67
C ARG A 222 32.50 29.79 -53.75
N ASP A 223 33.02 29.64 -54.97
CA ASP A 223 32.26 29.08 -56.09
C ASP A 223 32.11 27.53 -55.99
N GLU A 224 33.15 26.81 -55.58
CA GLU A 224 33.12 25.34 -55.49
C GLU A 224 32.53 24.79 -54.18
N ILE A 225 32.74 25.47 -53.04
CA ILE A 225 32.30 25.01 -51.71
C ILE A 225 31.03 25.74 -51.25
N GLY A 226 30.83 27.01 -51.62
CA GLY A 226 29.69 27.83 -51.19
C GLY A 226 28.31 27.16 -51.36
N PRO A 227 28.02 26.44 -52.46
CA PRO A 227 26.77 25.68 -52.60
C PRO A 227 26.62 24.54 -51.58
N ARG A 228 27.72 23.93 -51.12
CA ARG A 228 27.73 22.88 -50.08
C ARG A 228 27.49 23.47 -48.69
N LEU A 229 28.08 24.62 -48.37
CA LEU A 229 27.88 25.32 -47.09
C LEU A 229 26.44 25.82 -46.88
N ALA A 230 25.63 25.86 -47.94
CA ALA A 230 24.22 26.21 -47.88
C ALA A 230 23.28 25.00 -47.67
N ALA A 231 23.80 23.76 -47.66
CA ALA A 231 23.02 22.55 -47.43
C ALA A 231 22.99 22.17 -45.94
N PRO A 232 21.93 21.49 -45.45
CA PRO A 232 21.91 20.93 -44.11
C PRO A 232 23.03 19.92 -43.89
N VAL A 233 23.81 20.12 -42.83
CA VAL A 233 24.91 19.26 -42.42
C VAL A 233 24.32 18.02 -41.76
N LYS A 234 24.64 16.84 -42.29
CA LYS A 234 24.24 15.57 -41.68
C LYS A 234 24.94 15.41 -40.35
N ALA A 235 24.19 15.09 -39.31
CA ALA A 235 24.72 14.87 -37.98
C ALA A 235 24.15 13.58 -37.40
N ARG A 236 24.94 12.89 -36.59
CA ARG A 236 24.50 11.68 -35.88
C ARG A 236 24.75 11.85 -34.39
N ALA A 237 23.71 11.65 -33.59
CA ALA A 237 23.77 11.62 -32.14
C ALA A 237 23.44 10.19 -31.70
N GLY A 238 24.48 9.34 -31.63
CA GLY A 238 24.36 7.93 -31.24
C GLY A 238 23.38 7.11 -32.10
N ASP A 239 22.18 6.87 -31.60
CA ASP A 239 21.13 6.12 -32.32
C ASP A 239 20.24 6.97 -33.24
N VAL A 240 20.35 8.30 -33.20
CA VAL A 240 19.55 9.24 -34.02
C VAL A 240 20.39 9.89 -35.12
N GLU A 241 19.97 9.72 -36.38
CA GLU A 241 20.42 10.55 -37.50
C GLU A 241 19.56 11.82 -37.62
N THR A 242 20.19 12.97 -37.82
CA THR A 242 19.54 14.29 -37.91
C THR A 242 20.31 15.21 -38.86
N ALA A 243 19.88 16.47 -39.00
CA ALA A 243 20.56 17.46 -39.81
C ALA A 243 20.53 18.86 -39.17
N VAL A 244 21.63 19.59 -39.30
CA VAL A 244 21.77 20.97 -38.80
C VAL A 244 21.86 21.93 -39.98
N ASP A 245 20.97 22.93 -40.03
CA ASP A 245 21.09 24.03 -40.99
C ASP A 245 22.24 24.96 -40.53
N PRO A 246 23.32 25.13 -41.32
CA PRO A 246 24.45 25.97 -40.93
C PRO A 246 24.08 27.43 -40.70
N LYS A 247 23.13 27.97 -41.49
CA LYS A 247 22.71 29.37 -41.40
C LYS A 247 21.85 29.61 -40.16
N ALA A 248 20.98 28.65 -39.82
CA ALA A 248 20.22 28.69 -38.57
C ALA A 248 21.13 28.57 -37.35
N ALA A 249 22.15 27.70 -37.41
CA ALA A 249 23.18 27.54 -36.39
C ALA A 249 24.22 28.68 -36.36
N GLY A 250 24.16 29.64 -37.29
CA GLY A 250 25.08 30.78 -37.37
C GLY A 250 26.52 30.41 -37.70
N LEU A 251 26.73 29.35 -38.49
CA LEU A 251 28.02 28.87 -39.00
C LEU A 251 28.35 29.53 -40.35
N GLU A 252 29.54 30.13 -40.45
CA GLU A 252 30.09 30.72 -41.67
C GLU A 252 31.56 30.32 -41.84
N LEU A 253 32.05 30.19 -43.08
CA LEU A 253 33.48 30.00 -43.32
C LEU A 253 34.21 31.34 -43.28
N ASP A 254 35.26 31.40 -42.47
CA ASP A 254 36.19 32.53 -42.45
C ASP A 254 37.27 32.30 -43.51
N TRP A 255 36.98 32.72 -44.75
CA TRP A 255 37.88 32.48 -45.90
C TRP A 255 39.27 33.09 -45.69
N ALA A 256 39.34 34.28 -45.08
CA ALA A 256 40.60 34.95 -44.78
C ALA A 256 41.44 34.15 -43.77
N ALA A 257 40.86 33.77 -42.62
CA ALA A 257 41.57 32.96 -41.63
C ALA A 257 41.84 31.52 -42.11
N THR A 258 41.08 31.02 -43.10
CA THR A 258 41.34 29.72 -43.75
C THR A 258 42.57 29.78 -44.64
N LEU A 259 42.71 30.82 -45.46
CA LEU A 259 43.88 31.02 -46.31
C LEU A 259 45.12 31.41 -45.51
N GLU A 260 44.96 32.15 -44.41
CA GLU A 260 46.07 32.44 -43.47
C GLU A 260 46.69 31.15 -42.88
N ARG A 261 45.88 30.11 -42.61
CA ARG A 261 46.36 28.77 -42.19
C ARG A 261 47.09 28.00 -43.30
N ALA A 262 46.74 28.27 -44.57
CA ALA A 262 47.49 27.73 -45.70
C ALA A 262 48.86 28.40 -45.80
N GLY A 263 48.92 29.71 -45.52
CA GLY A 263 50.12 30.52 -45.45
C GLY A 263 50.60 30.98 -46.83
N SER A 264 51.89 31.32 -46.94
CA SER A 264 52.52 31.76 -48.19
C SER A 264 53.63 30.82 -48.65
N GLN A 265 53.92 30.82 -49.95
CA GLN A 265 54.89 29.94 -50.60
C GLN A 265 56.27 29.91 -49.89
N PRO A 266 56.74 28.74 -49.41
CA PRO A 266 57.87 28.65 -48.48
C PRO A 266 59.19 29.12 -49.10
N LEU A 267 60.04 29.78 -48.31
CA LEU A 267 61.37 30.27 -48.74
C LEU A 267 62.45 29.17 -48.87
N SER A 268 62.05 27.90 -48.85
CA SER A 268 62.94 26.74 -48.99
C SER A 268 62.86 26.20 -50.43
N PRO A 269 63.96 26.18 -51.20
CA PRO A 269 63.95 25.71 -52.59
C PRO A 269 63.60 24.22 -52.70
N ILE A 270 64.01 23.40 -51.72
CA ILE A 270 63.65 21.97 -51.68
C ILE A 270 62.13 21.83 -51.49
N THR A 271 61.56 22.57 -50.53
CA THR A 271 60.13 22.49 -50.21
C THR A 271 59.24 22.99 -51.35
N ARG A 272 59.71 23.99 -52.12
CA ARG A 272 59.04 24.45 -53.36
C ARG A 272 59.08 23.44 -54.51
N VAL A 273 60.07 22.55 -54.55
CA VAL A 273 60.14 21.47 -55.55
C VAL A 273 59.30 20.26 -55.13
N THR A 274 59.30 19.89 -53.83
CA THR A 274 58.49 18.77 -53.34
C THR A 274 56.99 19.06 -53.40
N SER A 275 56.56 20.32 -53.23
CA SER A 275 55.15 20.71 -53.27
C SER A 275 54.46 20.57 -54.64
N PHE A 276 55.20 20.30 -55.72
CA PHE A 276 54.61 19.83 -56.98
C PHE A 276 54.16 18.36 -56.96
N PHE A 277 54.56 17.60 -55.93
CA PHE A 277 54.34 16.15 -55.82
C PHE A 277 53.73 15.73 -54.47
N THR A 278 53.37 16.67 -53.60
CA THR A 278 52.78 16.42 -52.29
C THR A 278 51.54 17.29 -52.06
N SER A 279 50.39 16.68 -51.82
CA SER A 279 49.17 17.37 -51.37
C SER A 279 49.19 17.61 -49.85
N ARG A 280 48.70 18.77 -49.41
CA ARG A 280 48.48 19.10 -48.00
C ARG A 280 47.07 19.68 -47.82
N GLU A 281 46.19 18.93 -47.16
CA GLU A 281 44.89 19.44 -46.71
C GLU A 281 45.10 20.47 -45.59
N VAL A 282 44.33 21.55 -45.58
CA VAL A 282 44.36 22.62 -44.58
C VAL A 282 42.95 22.85 -44.05
N GLY A 283 42.72 22.50 -42.78
CA GLY A 283 41.43 22.62 -42.12
C GLY A 283 40.91 24.06 -42.07
N PHE A 284 39.65 24.23 -42.50
CA PHE A 284 38.96 25.52 -42.61
C PHE A 284 38.77 26.21 -41.26
N ALA A 285 38.73 27.55 -41.30
CA ALA A 285 38.38 28.37 -40.16
C ALA A 285 36.86 28.63 -40.16
N THR A 286 36.19 28.22 -39.09
CA THR A 286 34.76 28.50 -38.89
C THR A 286 34.58 29.76 -38.05
N ARG A 287 33.81 30.72 -38.57
CA ARG A 287 33.24 31.83 -37.81
C ARG A 287 31.86 31.39 -37.33
N SER A 288 31.54 31.61 -36.05
CA SER A 288 30.27 31.14 -35.47
C SER A 288 29.64 32.15 -34.52
N ASP A 289 28.32 32.28 -34.62
CA ASP A 289 27.49 32.86 -33.56
C ASP A 289 27.24 31.80 -32.49
N GLN A 290 28.00 31.85 -31.39
CA GLN A 290 27.90 30.87 -30.30
C GLN A 290 26.47 30.77 -29.72
N GLY A 291 25.70 31.86 -29.70
CA GLY A 291 24.33 31.85 -29.20
C GLY A 291 23.39 31.06 -30.11
N LYS A 292 23.47 31.29 -31.43
CA LYS A 292 22.71 30.51 -32.42
C LYS A 292 23.14 29.05 -32.47
N LEU A 293 24.44 28.78 -32.40
CA LEU A 293 25.00 27.43 -32.44
C LEU A 293 24.55 26.59 -31.24
N SER A 294 24.64 27.14 -30.02
CA SER A 294 24.11 26.49 -28.83
C SER A 294 22.60 26.31 -28.89
N ALA A 295 21.84 27.31 -29.36
CA ALA A 295 20.39 27.20 -29.49
C ALA A 295 19.95 26.14 -30.53
N ALA A 296 20.69 25.99 -31.63
CA ALA A 296 20.45 24.95 -32.63
C ALA A 296 20.72 23.54 -32.06
N LEU A 297 21.83 23.36 -31.33
CA LEU A 297 22.18 22.08 -30.69
C LEU A 297 21.24 21.72 -29.53
N GLU A 298 20.86 22.68 -28.67
CA GLU A 298 19.81 22.46 -27.66
C GLU A 298 18.46 22.11 -28.32
N GLY A 299 18.16 22.70 -29.49
CA GLY A 299 16.99 22.36 -30.30
C GLY A 299 16.97 20.91 -30.83
N LEU A 300 18.14 20.28 -31.03
CA LEU A 300 18.22 18.87 -31.41
C LEU A 300 17.80 17.93 -30.28
N ARG A 301 17.95 18.34 -29.01
CA ARG A 301 17.69 17.48 -27.83
C ARG A 301 16.25 16.98 -27.75
N ALA A 302 15.30 17.77 -28.27
CA ALA A 302 13.90 17.34 -28.42
C ALA A 302 13.69 16.14 -29.38
N GLN A 303 14.74 15.72 -30.10
CA GLN A 303 14.77 14.58 -31.02
C GLN A 303 15.87 13.56 -30.64
N THR A 304 17.00 13.99 -30.08
CA THR A 304 18.16 13.13 -29.75
C THR A 304 18.17 12.62 -28.31
N ASP A 305 17.53 13.33 -27.37
CA ASP A 305 17.62 13.02 -25.95
C ASP A 305 16.42 12.19 -25.51
N HIS A 306 16.69 11.03 -24.91
CA HIS A 306 15.67 10.10 -24.42
C HIS A 306 16.09 9.45 -23.10
N GLU A 307 15.13 9.20 -22.21
CA GLU A 307 15.38 8.54 -20.92
C GLU A 307 15.49 7.01 -21.09
N PRO A 308 16.29 6.32 -20.26
CA PRO A 308 16.49 4.88 -20.38
C PRO A 308 15.18 4.10 -20.19
N ALA A 309 14.93 3.14 -21.07
CA ALA A 309 13.78 2.25 -21.01
C ALA A 309 14.26 0.79 -20.93
N GLU A 310 14.03 0.17 -19.77
CA GLU A 310 14.31 -1.25 -19.56
C GLU A 310 13.49 -2.11 -20.54
N GLY A 311 14.14 -3.16 -21.05
CA GLY A 311 13.48 -4.22 -21.80
C GLY A 311 12.53 -5.03 -20.92
N GLY A 312 11.58 -5.70 -21.56
CA GLY A 312 10.49 -6.36 -20.86
C GLY A 312 9.71 -7.33 -21.74
N ILE A 313 8.64 -7.89 -21.17
CA ILE A 313 7.71 -8.75 -21.91
C ILE A 313 6.31 -8.17 -21.75
N ARG A 314 5.65 -7.93 -22.89
CA ARG A 314 4.28 -7.45 -22.98
C ARG A 314 3.41 -8.57 -23.56
N PHE A 315 2.16 -8.67 -23.14
CA PHE A 315 1.23 -9.67 -23.65
C PHE A 315 0.16 -9.07 -24.57
N GLU A 316 -0.23 -9.82 -25.61
CA GLU A 316 -1.39 -9.58 -26.46
C GLU A 316 -2.33 -10.78 -26.38
N GLY A 317 -3.37 -10.67 -25.55
CA GLY A 317 -4.10 -11.83 -25.06
C GLY A 317 -3.14 -12.77 -24.32
N ALA A 318 -3.10 -14.04 -24.72
CA ALA A 318 -2.12 -15.00 -24.21
C ALA A 318 -0.71 -14.87 -24.84
N THR A 319 -0.50 -14.06 -25.88
CA THR A 319 0.75 -14.08 -26.66
C THR A 319 1.83 -13.17 -26.05
N PRO A 320 2.98 -13.69 -25.59
CA PRO A 320 4.07 -12.86 -25.09
C PRO A 320 4.93 -12.28 -26.24
N ILE A 321 5.29 -11.01 -26.11
CA ILE A 321 6.06 -10.22 -27.07
C ILE A 321 7.21 -9.55 -26.32
N ALA A 322 8.44 -9.68 -26.84
CA ALA A 322 9.60 -8.97 -26.32
C ALA A 322 9.49 -7.47 -26.56
N VAL A 323 9.87 -6.67 -25.57
CA VAL A 323 10.14 -5.24 -25.69
C VAL A 323 11.64 -5.06 -25.50
N ASP A 324 12.33 -4.64 -26.56
CA ASP A 324 13.78 -4.46 -26.53
C ASP A 324 14.17 -3.31 -25.57
N PRO A 325 15.24 -3.46 -24.77
CA PRO A 325 15.82 -2.36 -24.01
C PRO A 325 16.30 -1.22 -24.91
N LYS A 326 16.19 0.01 -24.38
CA LYS A 326 16.82 1.22 -24.92
C LYS A 326 17.63 1.91 -23.83
N GLN A 327 18.93 2.07 -24.08
CA GLN A 327 19.78 2.92 -23.24
C GLN A 327 19.31 4.36 -23.37
N GLY A 328 19.35 5.12 -22.27
CA GLY A 328 19.05 6.55 -22.32
C GLY A 328 20.20 7.31 -22.99
N GLN A 329 19.90 8.43 -23.61
CA GLN A 329 20.85 9.22 -24.39
C GLN A 329 20.61 10.71 -24.14
N LYS A 330 21.67 11.49 -23.95
CA LYS A 330 21.60 12.95 -23.89
C LYS A 330 22.74 13.59 -24.66
N LEU A 331 22.46 14.54 -25.55
CA LEU A 331 23.46 15.21 -26.37
C LEU A 331 24.44 15.99 -25.49
N ASP A 332 25.74 15.80 -25.71
CA ASP A 332 26.77 16.69 -25.17
C ASP A 332 26.88 17.89 -26.09
N VAL A 333 26.16 18.96 -25.76
CA VAL A 333 26.14 20.22 -26.53
C VAL A 333 27.53 20.87 -26.62
N ALA A 334 28.42 20.66 -25.64
CA ALA A 334 29.77 21.22 -25.65
C ALA A 334 30.66 20.47 -26.65
N GLY A 335 30.78 19.15 -26.53
CA GLY A 335 31.52 18.33 -27.50
C GLY A 335 30.90 18.36 -28.90
N ALA A 336 29.56 18.46 -29.02
CA ALA A 336 28.88 18.64 -30.29
C ALA A 336 29.21 19.98 -30.96
N THR A 337 29.38 21.05 -30.17
CA THR A 337 29.86 22.35 -30.66
C THR A 337 31.27 22.21 -31.25
N GLU A 338 32.21 21.56 -30.56
CA GLU A 338 33.56 21.34 -31.08
C GLU A 338 33.58 20.49 -32.37
N LYS A 339 32.84 19.36 -32.40
CA LYS A 339 32.77 18.48 -33.57
C LYS A 339 32.14 19.17 -34.77
N LEU A 340 31.06 19.92 -34.57
CA LEU A 340 30.38 20.63 -35.65
C LEU A 340 31.24 21.77 -36.19
N LEU A 341 31.86 22.60 -35.33
CA LEU A 341 32.77 23.67 -35.75
C LEU A 341 33.97 23.14 -36.57
N ALA A 342 34.44 21.93 -36.28
CA ALA A 342 35.60 21.32 -36.92
C ALA A 342 35.29 20.56 -38.22
N GLY A 343 34.06 20.07 -38.43
CA GLY A 343 33.72 19.14 -39.52
C GLY A 343 32.53 19.52 -40.41
N TRP A 344 31.79 20.61 -40.12
CA TRP A 344 30.56 20.93 -40.87
C TRP A 344 30.76 21.19 -42.37
N ALA A 345 31.91 21.74 -42.78
CA ALA A 345 32.19 22.08 -44.17
C ALA A 345 32.75 20.91 -45.01
N ASP A 346 33.12 19.77 -44.40
CA ASP A 346 33.69 18.61 -45.10
C ASP A 346 32.64 17.86 -45.95
N GLY A 347 31.35 18.12 -45.75
CA GLY A 347 30.24 17.45 -46.45
C GLY A 347 29.98 16.00 -46.03
N GLY A 348 30.68 15.50 -45.02
CA GLY A 348 30.44 14.21 -44.37
C GLY A 348 29.27 14.23 -43.37
N THR A 349 29.12 13.15 -42.62
CA THR A 349 28.25 13.11 -41.43
C THR A 349 29.08 13.45 -40.20
N VAL A 350 28.64 14.41 -39.39
CA VAL A 350 29.29 14.80 -38.14
C VAL A 350 28.76 13.94 -37.00
N GLU A 351 29.61 13.08 -36.45
CA GLU A 351 29.32 12.33 -35.22
C GLU A 351 29.37 13.28 -34.01
N LEU A 352 28.20 13.52 -33.40
CA LEU A 352 28.03 14.33 -32.21
C LEU A 352 28.11 13.44 -30.94
N PRO A 353 28.91 13.83 -29.92
CA PRO A 353 29.03 13.05 -28.70
C PRO A 353 27.72 13.07 -27.90
N VAL A 354 27.42 11.93 -27.29
CA VAL A 354 26.24 11.73 -26.43
C VAL A 354 26.66 11.07 -25.12
N ALA A 355 26.05 11.47 -24.02
CA ALA A 355 26.13 10.79 -22.75
C ALA A 355 25.06 9.69 -22.69
N THR A 356 25.48 8.42 -22.71
CA THR A 356 24.60 7.26 -22.61
C THR A 356 24.36 6.83 -21.16
N THR A 357 23.11 6.62 -20.78
CA THR A 357 22.73 6.01 -19.49
C THR A 357 22.38 4.53 -19.71
N PRO A 358 23.16 3.58 -19.18
CA PRO A 358 22.89 2.16 -19.38
C PRO A 358 21.61 1.73 -18.64
N VAL A 359 20.91 0.79 -19.26
CA VAL A 359 19.85 -0.02 -18.64
C VAL A 359 20.45 -1.31 -18.06
N LYS A 360 19.74 -1.96 -17.14
CA LYS A 360 20.12 -3.28 -16.62
C LYS A 360 19.97 -4.37 -17.68
N THR A 361 18.82 -4.39 -18.37
CA THR A 361 18.41 -5.48 -19.27
C THR A 361 19.13 -5.49 -20.62
N THR A 362 19.33 -6.69 -21.16
CA THR A 362 19.88 -6.94 -22.51
C THR A 362 18.83 -7.57 -23.44
N LYS A 363 19.01 -7.45 -24.76
CA LYS A 363 18.09 -8.08 -25.74
C LYS A 363 18.09 -9.59 -25.60
N GLU A 364 19.26 -10.15 -25.31
CA GLU A 364 19.53 -11.56 -25.07
C GLU A 364 18.81 -12.04 -23.80
N GLY A 365 18.84 -11.24 -22.72
CA GLY A 365 18.14 -11.51 -21.47
C GLY A 365 16.61 -11.49 -21.62
N VAL A 366 16.07 -10.49 -22.35
CA VAL A 366 14.64 -10.43 -22.68
C VAL A 366 14.23 -11.61 -23.56
N ALA A 367 15.00 -11.93 -24.60
CA ALA A 367 14.74 -13.05 -25.50
C ALA A 367 14.78 -14.41 -24.77
N LYS A 368 15.71 -14.57 -23.82
CA LYS A 368 15.81 -15.75 -22.95
C LYS A 368 14.57 -15.87 -22.05
N ALA A 369 14.17 -14.82 -21.34
CA ALA A 369 12.98 -14.84 -20.49
C ALA A 369 11.69 -15.09 -21.29
N LEU A 370 11.61 -14.57 -22.52
CA LEU A 370 10.53 -14.84 -23.46
C LEU A 370 10.47 -16.33 -23.85
N ALA A 371 11.61 -16.96 -24.13
CA ALA A 371 11.71 -18.34 -24.57
C ALA A 371 11.57 -19.37 -23.44
N GLU A 372 12.20 -19.12 -22.29
CA GLU A 372 12.30 -20.08 -21.17
C GLU A 372 11.17 -19.92 -20.13
N VAL A 373 10.51 -18.77 -20.06
CA VAL A 373 9.46 -18.51 -19.06
C VAL A 373 8.14 -18.08 -19.68
N ALA A 374 8.08 -16.97 -20.43
CA ALA A 374 6.80 -16.40 -20.84
C ALA A 374 6.04 -17.28 -21.85
N LYS A 375 6.73 -17.79 -22.89
CA LYS A 375 6.13 -18.70 -23.89
C LYS A 375 5.69 -20.02 -23.26
N PRO A 376 6.49 -20.71 -22.43
CA PRO A 376 6.00 -21.82 -21.63
C PRO A 376 4.78 -21.42 -20.80
N ALA A 377 4.89 -20.46 -19.88
CA ALA A 377 3.85 -20.15 -18.90
C ALA A 377 2.47 -19.84 -19.50
N THR A 378 2.40 -19.30 -20.72
CA THR A 378 1.14 -19.01 -21.44
C THR A 378 0.68 -20.10 -22.42
N ALA A 379 1.48 -21.12 -22.73
CA ALA A 379 1.13 -22.14 -23.74
C ALA A 379 -0.06 -23.06 -23.37
N ALA A 380 -0.38 -23.22 -22.09
CA ALA A 380 -1.45 -24.09 -21.60
C ALA A 380 -1.96 -23.63 -20.21
N PRO A 381 -3.21 -23.95 -19.84
CA PRO A 381 -3.78 -23.59 -18.53
C PRO A 381 -2.99 -24.11 -17.33
N LEU A 382 -3.18 -23.46 -16.17
CA LEU A 382 -2.74 -23.94 -14.86
C LEU A 382 -3.97 -24.42 -14.07
N ILE A 383 -3.89 -25.64 -13.54
CA ILE A 383 -4.90 -26.21 -12.65
C ILE A 383 -4.46 -26.05 -11.19
N ILE A 384 -5.35 -25.54 -10.34
CA ILE A 384 -5.19 -25.50 -8.89
C ILE A 384 -6.18 -26.51 -8.29
N GLN A 385 -5.66 -27.60 -7.76
CA GLN A 385 -6.43 -28.75 -7.29
C GLN A 385 -6.92 -28.50 -5.86
N GLY A 386 -8.23 -28.36 -5.68
CA GLY A 386 -8.86 -28.09 -4.38
C GLY A 386 -9.51 -29.33 -3.75
N GLU A 387 -10.06 -29.19 -2.55
CA GLU A 387 -10.80 -30.26 -1.88
C GLU A 387 -12.16 -30.52 -2.57
N GLY A 388 -12.13 -31.36 -3.62
CA GLY A 388 -13.31 -31.81 -4.36
C GLY A 388 -13.73 -30.92 -5.54
N LYS A 389 -13.06 -29.78 -5.74
CA LYS A 389 -13.26 -28.89 -6.90
C LYS A 389 -11.96 -28.17 -7.25
N ASP A 390 -11.63 -28.16 -8.54
CA ASP A 390 -10.43 -27.52 -9.07
C ASP A 390 -10.76 -26.12 -9.64
N ALA A 391 -9.76 -25.24 -9.64
CA ALA A 391 -9.78 -23.98 -10.38
C ALA A 391 -8.84 -24.04 -11.58
N THR A 392 -9.23 -23.39 -12.68
CA THR A 392 -8.42 -23.27 -13.89
C THR A 392 -8.07 -21.81 -14.16
N LEU A 393 -6.79 -21.52 -14.40
CA LEU A 393 -6.34 -20.26 -14.99
C LEU A 393 -6.04 -20.50 -16.47
N THR A 394 -6.73 -19.77 -17.34
CA THR A 394 -6.52 -19.78 -18.79
C THR A 394 -5.19 -19.12 -19.20
N PRO A 395 -4.67 -19.41 -20.41
CA PRO A 395 -3.56 -18.69 -21.03
C PRO A 395 -3.64 -17.15 -20.91
N GLU A 396 -4.80 -16.56 -21.16
CA GLU A 396 -5.04 -15.12 -21.06
C GLU A 396 -4.96 -14.63 -19.61
N GLN A 397 -5.49 -15.39 -18.65
CA GLN A 397 -5.38 -15.05 -17.23
C GLN A 397 -3.93 -15.15 -16.75
N LEU A 398 -3.20 -16.18 -17.17
CA LEU A 398 -1.77 -16.36 -16.86
C LEU A 398 -0.91 -15.20 -17.42
N ALA A 399 -1.24 -14.68 -18.60
CA ALA A 399 -0.63 -13.48 -19.16
C ALA A 399 -0.86 -12.21 -18.30
N THR A 400 -1.95 -12.12 -17.51
CA THR A 400 -2.15 -11.02 -16.55
C THR A 400 -1.38 -11.21 -15.23
N VAL A 401 -1.14 -12.47 -14.84
CA VAL A 401 -0.52 -12.91 -13.58
C VAL A 401 1.00 -12.83 -13.60
N LEU A 402 1.64 -13.01 -14.76
CA LEU A 402 3.10 -12.99 -14.89
C LEU A 402 3.64 -11.56 -14.84
N VAL A 403 4.57 -11.32 -13.90
CA VAL A 403 5.31 -10.06 -13.77
C VAL A 403 6.78 -10.32 -14.11
N PHE A 404 7.41 -9.42 -14.86
CA PHE A 404 8.83 -9.49 -15.21
C PHE A 404 9.54 -8.21 -14.75
N GLU A 405 10.57 -8.36 -13.93
CA GLU A 405 11.38 -7.26 -13.38
C GLU A 405 12.83 -7.32 -13.90
N PRO A 406 13.47 -6.18 -14.20
CA PRO A 406 14.89 -6.11 -14.56
C PRO A 406 15.81 -6.77 -13.53
N ALA A 407 16.63 -7.72 -13.96
CA ALA A 407 17.64 -8.37 -13.13
C ALA A 407 19.04 -7.78 -13.36
N ASP A 408 19.91 -7.87 -12.35
CA ASP A 408 21.28 -7.32 -12.40
C ASP A 408 22.25 -8.14 -13.28
N ASP A 409 21.80 -9.28 -13.84
CA ASP A 409 22.56 -10.14 -14.76
C ASP A 409 22.28 -9.85 -16.26
N GLY A 410 21.45 -8.85 -16.55
CA GLY A 410 20.95 -8.55 -17.89
C GLY A 410 19.61 -9.21 -18.24
N GLY A 411 19.13 -10.14 -17.41
CA GLY A 411 17.89 -10.88 -17.61
C GLY A 411 16.64 -10.18 -17.06
N LEU A 412 15.54 -10.95 -17.06
CA LEU A 412 14.30 -10.59 -16.39
C LEU A 412 13.98 -11.64 -15.31
N THR A 413 13.80 -11.18 -14.07
CA THR A 413 13.25 -12.01 -12.99
C THR A 413 11.75 -12.11 -13.17
N ALA A 414 11.25 -13.31 -13.44
CA ALA A 414 9.82 -13.58 -13.50
C ALA A 414 9.24 -13.82 -12.10
N LYS A 415 8.01 -13.35 -11.86
CA LYS A 415 7.23 -13.55 -10.63
C LYS A 415 5.76 -13.84 -10.96
N VAL A 416 5.05 -14.43 -9.99
CA VAL A 416 3.61 -14.66 -10.02
C VAL A 416 2.91 -13.62 -9.16
N ASP A 417 1.96 -12.90 -9.73
CA ASP A 417 1.08 -11.98 -9.00
C ASP A 417 0.00 -12.78 -8.25
N ASN A 418 0.29 -13.12 -6.99
CA ASN A 418 -0.63 -13.88 -6.12
C ASN A 418 -2.03 -13.23 -6.03
N ALA A 419 -2.14 -11.89 -6.07
CA ALA A 419 -3.42 -11.21 -5.95
C ALA A 419 -4.31 -11.47 -7.17
N LYS A 420 -3.75 -11.44 -8.38
CA LYS A 420 -4.49 -11.82 -9.60
C LYS A 420 -4.78 -13.32 -9.69
N VAL A 421 -3.93 -14.19 -9.12
CA VAL A 421 -4.27 -15.61 -9.00
C VAL A 421 -5.50 -15.79 -8.10
N VAL A 422 -5.57 -15.10 -6.97
CA VAL A 422 -6.74 -15.09 -6.07
C VAL A 422 -7.98 -14.54 -6.80
N GLU A 423 -7.85 -13.47 -7.59
CA GLU A 423 -8.94 -12.89 -8.39
C GLU A 423 -9.55 -13.91 -9.38
N HIS A 424 -8.70 -14.65 -10.10
CA HIS A 424 -9.14 -15.62 -11.11
C HIS A 424 -9.57 -16.97 -10.54
N ALA A 425 -8.91 -17.47 -9.49
CA ALA A 425 -9.10 -18.82 -8.96
C ALA A 425 -9.95 -18.88 -7.67
N GLY A 426 -9.93 -17.84 -6.83
CA GLY A 426 -10.72 -17.78 -5.60
C GLY A 426 -12.23 -17.98 -5.81
N PRO A 427 -12.86 -17.32 -6.80
CA PRO A 427 -14.27 -17.55 -7.13
C PRO A 427 -14.59 -19.00 -7.53
N GLN A 428 -13.62 -19.74 -8.08
CA GLN A 428 -13.77 -21.14 -8.48
C GLN A 428 -13.62 -22.08 -7.28
N LEU A 429 -12.62 -21.85 -6.41
CA LEU A 429 -12.36 -22.66 -5.21
C LEU A 429 -13.31 -22.36 -4.04
N LYS A 430 -14.12 -21.30 -4.10
CA LYS A 430 -15.02 -20.87 -2.99
C LYS A 430 -15.93 -21.95 -2.41
N GLU A 431 -16.31 -22.98 -3.17
CA GLU A 431 -17.10 -24.13 -2.69
C GLU A 431 -16.31 -25.12 -1.83
N THR A 432 -14.97 -25.08 -1.89
CA THR A 432 -14.06 -25.86 -1.03
C THR A 432 -13.79 -25.16 0.31
N GLU A 433 -14.05 -23.86 0.38
CA GLU A 433 -13.88 -23.04 1.58
C GLU A 433 -15.11 -23.12 2.51
N LYS A 434 -14.90 -22.92 3.81
CA LYS A 434 -15.96 -22.95 4.83
C LYS A 434 -15.95 -21.63 5.60
N GLU A 435 -17.06 -20.90 5.56
CA GLU A 435 -17.23 -19.67 6.32
C GLU A 435 -17.28 -19.98 7.83
N GLY A 436 -16.34 -19.41 8.58
CA GLY A 436 -16.29 -19.54 10.04
C GLY A 436 -17.43 -18.81 10.73
N LYS A 437 -17.87 -19.32 11.88
CA LYS A 437 -19.01 -18.83 12.65
C LYS A 437 -18.63 -18.71 14.12
N ASP A 438 -18.76 -17.49 14.65
CA ASP A 438 -18.56 -17.21 16.07
C ASP A 438 -19.62 -17.90 16.94
N ALA A 439 -19.21 -18.40 18.11
CA ALA A 439 -20.10 -18.96 19.13
C ALA A 439 -21.05 -17.89 19.70
N GLN A 440 -22.28 -18.29 20.05
CA GLN A 440 -23.39 -17.37 20.30
C GLN A 440 -24.26 -17.82 21.47
N ILE A 441 -24.54 -16.92 22.43
CA ILE A 441 -25.40 -17.20 23.59
C ILE A 441 -26.85 -16.82 23.27
N VAL A 442 -27.68 -17.82 23.01
CA VAL A 442 -29.11 -17.64 22.69
C VAL A 442 -30.00 -18.02 23.88
N PHE A 443 -31.23 -17.51 23.90
CA PHE A 443 -32.22 -17.84 24.94
C PHE A 443 -33.28 -18.80 24.41
N GLU A 444 -33.01 -20.10 24.49
CA GLU A 444 -33.90 -21.17 24.00
C GLU A 444 -34.58 -21.87 25.17
N GLY A 445 -35.88 -22.15 25.05
CA GLY A 445 -36.67 -22.78 26.12
C GLY A 445 -36.71 -21.98 27.45
N GLY A 446 -36.36 -20.69 27.41
CA GLY A 446 -36.30 -19.83 28.60
C GLY A 446 -35.00 -19.90 29.40
N ARG A 447 -33.91 -20.45 28.84
CA ARG A 447 -32.56 -20.51 29.45
C ARG A 447 -31.46 -20.12 28.44
N PRO A 448 -30.28 -19.67 28.89
CA PRO A 448 -29.13 -19.49 28.01
C PRO A 448 -28.64 -20.84 27.45
N VAL A 449 -28.25 -20.83 26.18
CA VAL A 449 -27.64 -21.95 25.44
C VAL A 449 -26.51 -21.39 24.57
N VAL A 450 -25.33 -22.01 24.60
CA VAL A 450 -24.25 -21.71 23.66
C VAL A 450 -24.51 -22.49 22.37
N LYS A 451 -24.67 -21.77 21.26
CA LYS A 451 -24.48 -22.31 19.91
C LYS A 451 -22.99 -22.28 19.60
N GLU A 452 -22.47 -23.43 19.20
CA GLU A 452 -21.04 -23.67 19.04
C GLU A 452 -20.44 -22.86 17.89
N SER A 453 -19.16 -22.50 18.03
CA SER A 453 -18.38 -21.94 16.94
C SER A 453 -18.01 -23.00 15.92
N VAL A 454 -17.87 -22.58 14.66
CA VAL A 454 -17.28 -23.38 13.58
C VAL A 454 -16.09 -22.60 13.04
N ASP A 455 -14.90 -23.18 13.07
CA ASP A 455 -13.73 -22.53 12.49
C ASP A 455 -13.84 -22.42 10.97
N GLY A 456 -13.34 -21.32 10.42
CA GLY A 456 -13.26 -21.14 8.98
C GLY A 456 -12.21 -22.08 8.37
N LEU A 457 -12.38 -22.44 7.10
CA LEU A 457 -11.38 -23.14 6.31
C LEU A 457 -11.21 -22.37 4.99
N GLY A 458 -10.03 -21.80 4.77
CA GLY A 458 -9.73 -21.02 3.57
C GLY A 458 -8.45 -21.48 2.90
N VAL A 459 -8.29 -21.15 1.61
CA VAL A 459 -7.08 -21.50 0.85
C VAL A 459 -5.87 -20.71 1.37
N ASP A 460 -4.77 -21.41 1.61
CA ASP A 460 -3.49 -20.83 2.00
C ASP A 460 -2.67 -20.51 0.75
N TRP A 461 -3.06 -19.42 0.08
CA TRP A 461 -2.55 -19.03 -1.24
C TRP A 461 -1.02 -18.92 -1.29
N ASP A 462 -0.36 -18.37 -0.27
CA ASP A 462 1.09 -18.20 -0.26
C ASP A 462 1.85 -19.54 -0.24
N LYS A 463 1.30 -20.57 0.43
CA LYS A 463 1.84 -21.94 0.36
C LYS A 463 1.47 -22.62 -0.96
N SER A 464 0.22 -22.47 -1.40
CA SER A 464 -0.31 -23.09 -2.62
C SER A 464 0.44 -22.63 -3.88
N LEU A 465 0.82 -21.36 -3.94
CA LEU A 465 1.46 -20.73 -5.09
C LEU A 465 3.00 -20.74 -5.03
N ALA A 466 3.61 -21.22 -3.94
CA ALA A 466 5.06 -21.21 -3.72
C ALA A 466 5.87 -21.90 -4.84
N THR A 467 5.29 -22.87 -5.55
CA THR A 467 5.91 -23.60 -6.67
C THR A 467 5.32 -23.24 -8.04
N ALA A 468 4.33 -22.33 -8.11
CA ALA A 468 3.54 -22.07 -9.32
C ALA A 468 4.42 -21.63 -10.51
N LEU A 469 5.42 -20.78 -10.27
CA LEU A 469 6.35 -20.32 -11.32
C LEU A 469 7.16 -21.46 -11.95
N ASP A 470 7.55 -22.47 -11.17
CA ASP A 470 8.33 -23.62 -11.63
C ASP A 470 7.47 -24.75 -12.21
N VAL A 471 6.15 -24.69 -12.01
CA VAL A 471 5.16 -25.49 -12.73
C VAL A 471 4.82 -24.84 -14.08
N LEU A 472 4.67 -23.51 -14.12
CA LEU A 472 4.38 -22.76 -15.34
C LEU A 472 5.48 -22.85 -16.42
N LYS A 473 6.75 -23.00 -16.02
CA LYS A 473 7.89 -23.23 -16.94
C LYS A 473 7.83 -24.58 -17.70
N ARG A 474 6.99 -25.53 -17.27
CA ARG A 474 6.94 -26.91 -17.82
C ARG A 474 6.05 -26.98 -19.06
N ALA A 475 6.39 -27.86 -20.01
CA ALA A 475 5.54 -28.10 -21.18
C ALA A 475 4.21 -28.77 -20.82
N ASP A 476 4.24 -29.64 -19.80
CA ASP A 476 3.13 -30.49 -19.34
C ASP A 476 2.98 -30.45 -17.81
N GLN A 477 2.06 -31.26 -17.27
CA GLN A 477 1.81 -31.43 -15.82
C GLN A 477 1.60 -30.12 -15.04
N ARG A 478 0.79 -29.20 -15.58
CA ARG A 478 0.47 -27.90 -14.97
C ARG A 478 -0.61 -27.98 -13.91
N SER A 479 -0.30 -28.69 -12.82
CA SER A 479 -1.17 -28.82 -11.65
C SER A 479 -0.40 -28.49 -10.38
N ILE A 480 -0.95 -27.59 -9.56
CA ILE A 480 -0.54 -27.34 -8.17
C ILE A 480 -1.69 -27.71 -7.23
N LYS A 481 -1.39 -28.11 -6.01
CA LYS A 481 -2.39 -28.38 -4.97
C LYS A 481 -2.69 -27.12 -4.18
N ALA A 482 -3.97 -26.85 -3.92
CA ALA A 482 -4.38 -25.89 -2.90
C ALA A 482 -4.10 -26.49 -1.52
N GLU A 483 -3.30 -25.79 -0.73
CA GLU A 483 -3.21 -26.03 0.71
C GLU A 483 -4.25 -25.19 1.43
N TYR A 484 -4.78 -25.69 2.54
CA TYR A 484 -5.84 -25.03 3.31
C TYR A 484 -5.35 -24.69 4.72
N LYS A 485 -5.87 -23.59 5.28
CA LYS A 485 -5.64 -23.18 6.66
C LYS A 485 -6.95 -22.98 7.40
N HIS A 486 -7.01 -23.52 8.62
CA HIS A 486 -8.06 -23.18 9.55
C HIS A 486 -7.90 -21.74 10.02
N THR A 487 -9.01 -21.00 10.08
CA THR A 487 -9.11 -19.66 10.66
C THR A 487 -10.02 -19.76 11.87
N PRO A 488 -9.47 -19.72 13.11
CA PRO A 488 -10.27 -19.84 14.32
C PRO A 488 -11.41 -18.82 14.39
N ALA A 489 -12.56 -19.24 14.92
CA ALA A 489 -13.66 -18.33 15.20
C ALA A 489 -13.23 -17.20 16.16
N LYS A 490 -13.76 -15.98 15.98
CA LYS A 490 -13.39 -14.80 16.79
C LYS A 490 -13.94 -14.89 18.21
N VAL A 491 -15.00 -15.69 18.39
CA VAL A 491 -15.47 -16.17 19.69
C VAL A 491 -15.63 -17.68 19.61
N THR A 492 -14.83 -18.43 20.37
CA THR A 492 -14.89 -19.90 20.37
C THR A 492 -15.99 -20.42 21.32
N THR A 493 -16.43 -21.66 21.11
CA THR A 493 -17.34 -22.37 22.03
C THR A 493 -16.81 -22.35 23.47
N GLU A 494 -15.50 -22.53 23.67
CA GLU A 494 -14.87 -22.50 24.98
C GLU A 494 -14.91 -21.11 25.62
N GLN A 495 -14.65 -20.04 24.86
CA GLN A 495 -14.76 -18.66 25.34
C GLN A 495 -16.21 -18.33 25.73
N ALA A 496 -17.20 -18.76 24.93
CA ALA A 496 -18.61 -18.59 25.24
C ALA A 496 -19.03 -19.38 26.50
N ASN A 497 -18.53 -20.61 26.67
CA ASN A 497 -18.75 -21.40 27.89
C ASN A 497 -18.05 -20.80 29.13
N LYS A 498 -16.84 -20.26 28.98
CA LYS A 498 -16.08 -19.60 30.05
C LYS A 498 -16.77 -18.35 30.60
N MET A 499 -17.67 -17.73 29.84
CA MET A 499 -18.54 -16.66 30.35
C MET A 499 -19.45 -17.11 31.50
N GLY A 500 -19.71 -18.41 31.69
CA GLY A 500 -20.43 -18.90 32.88
C GLY A 500 -21.90 -18.47 33.01
N ILE A 501 -22.53 -18.03 31.92
CA ILE A 501 -23.92 -17.56 31.89
C ILE A 501 -24.87 -18.77 31.94
N LYS A 502 -25.42 -19.07 33.13
CA LYS A 502 -26.11 -20.33 33.46
C LYS A 502 -27.49 -20.12 34.10
N GLU A 503 -27.60 -19.18 35.02
CA GLU A 503 -28.78 -18.99 35.89
C GLU A 503 -29.18 -17.52 36.02
N VAL A 504 -30.40 -17.26 36.49
CA VAL A 504 -30.87 -15.88 36.76
C VAL A 504 -30.19 -15.37 38.02
N ILE A 505 -29.38 -14.31 37.87
CA ILE A 505 -28.70 -13.66 38.99
C ILE A 505 -29.50 -12.48 39.54
N GLY A 506 -30.31 -11.81 38.71
CA GLY A 506 -31.24 -10.77 39.14
C GLY A 506 -32.26 -10.43 38.05
N GLU A 507 -33.46 -10.01 38.46
CA GLU A 507 -34.51 -9.60 37.54
C GLU A 507 -35.38 -8.48 38.14
N PHE A 508 -36.03 -7.71 37.26
CA PHE A 508 -37.05 -6.75 37.66
C PHE A 508 -38.08 -6.54 36.55
N GLN A 509 -39.29 -6.12 36.94
CA GLN A 509 -40.38 -5.82 35.99
C GLN A 509 -41.08 -4.51 36.35
N THR A 510 -41.36 -3.69 35.34
CA THR A 510 -42.30 -2.55 35.46
C THR A 510 -43.36 -2.62 34.36
N GLY A 511 -44.40 -1.78 34.48
CA GLY A 511 -45.46 -1.69 33.47
C GLY A 511 -46.29 -0.42 33.59
N GLY A 512 -47.47 -0.43 32.97
CA GLY A 512 -48.38 0.71 32.95
C GLY A 512 -47.95 1.82 31.98
N PHE A 513 -47.33 1.46 30.85
CA PHE A 513 -46.93 2.44 29.83
C PHE A 513 -48.14 3.05 29.12
N VAL A 514 -48.00 4.29 28.67
CA VAL A 514 -48.78 4.80 27.52
C VAL A 514 -48.18 4.26 26.21
N ALA A 515 -49.01 4.04 25.19
CA ALA A 515 -48.60 3.32 23.97
C ALA A 515 -47.38 3.90 23.24
N ALA A 516 -47.22 5.23 23.22
CA ALA A 516 -46.05 5.89 22.64
C ALA A 516 -44.75 5.55 23.41
N SER A 517 -44.79 5.60 24.75
CA SER A 517 -43.67 5.14 25.59
C SER A 517 -43.42 3.65 25.44
N GLY A 518 -44.46 2.82 25.33
CA GLY A 518 -44.33 1.38 25.03
C GLY A 518 -43.61 1.12 23.71
N THR A 519 -43.85 1.94 22.68
CA THR A 519 -43.12 1.86 21.40
C THR A 519 -41.63 2.18 21.56
N ASN A 520 -41.28 3.22 22.32
CA ASN A 520 -39.88 3.56 22.59
C ASN A 520 -39.17 2.51 23.46
N ILE A 521 -39.86 1.98 24.46
CA ILE A 521 -39.38 0.91 25.35
C ILE A 521 -39.16 -0.38 24.55
N ARG A 522 -40.06 -0.74 23.62
CA ARG A 522 -39.86 -1.85 22.68
C ARG A 522 -38.57 -1.68 21.88
N VAL A 523 -38.32 -0.53 21.26
CA VAL A 523 -37.11 -0.30 20.44
C VAL A 523 -35.82 -0.43 21.28
N VAL A 524 -35.84 0.00 22.54
CA VAL A 524 -34.70 -0.22 23.46
C VAL A 524 -34.56 -1.69 23.86
N ALA A 525 -35.66 -2.34 24.24
CA ALA A 525 -35.69 -3.74 24.62
C ALA A 525 -35.18 -4.65 23.49
N GLU A 526 -35.64 -4.40 22.26
CA GLU A 526 -35.22 -5.07 21.03
C GLU A 526 -33.74 -4.88 20.66
N LYS A 527 -33.12 -3.76 21.06
CA LYS A 527 -31.68 -3.52 20.93
C LYS A 527 -30.89 -4.25 22.02
N VAL A 528 -31.32 -4.12 23.28
CA VAL A 528 -30.58 -4.59 24.48
C VAL A 528 -30.71 -6.10 24.71
N ASN A 529 -31.73 -6.78 24.14
CA ASN A 529 -31.89 -8.22 24.31
C ASN A 529 -30.74 -9.03 23.69
N GLY A 530 -30.00 -9.74 24.53
CA GLY A 530 -28.80 -10.48 24.16
C GLY A 530 -27.49 -9.74 24.47
N ALA A 531 -27.54 -8.51 24.99
CA ALA A 531 -26.33 -7.79 25.37
C ALA A 531 -25.52 -8.58 26.41
N ILE A 532 -24.23 -8.81 26.13
CA ILE A 532 -23.30 -9.43 27.06
C ILE A 532 -22.47 -8.34 27.73
N VAL A 533 -22.34 -8.41 29.05
CA VAL A 533 -21.43 -7.61 29.87
C VAL A 533 -20.33 -8.56 30.35
N LYS A 534 -19.13 -8.42 29.80
CA LYS A 534 -17.96 -9.26 30.11
C LYS A 534 -17.49 -9.07 31.56
N PRO A 535 -16.63 -9.96 32.08
CA PRO A 535 -15.94 -9.75 33.35
C PRO A 535 -15.29 -8.35 33.43
N GLY A 536 -15.54 -7.61 34.52
CA GLY A 536 -15.04 -6.25 34.72
C GLY A 536 -15.63 -5.16 33.81
N GLU A 537 -16.47 -5.50 32.83
CA GLU A 537 -17.00 -4.53 31.86
C GLU A 537 -18.07 -3.62 32.49
N THR A 538 -18.07 -2.36 32.09
CA THR A 538 -19.11 -1.39 32.48
C THR A 538 -20.10 -1.17 31.35
N PHE A 539 -21.30 -1.71 31.50
CA PHE A 539 -22.40 -1.47 30.57
C PHE A 539 -22.84 -0.01 30.63
N SER A 540 -23.29 0.53 29.49
CA SER A 540 -23.85 1.88 29.35
C SER A 540 -25.07 1.80 28.45
N LEU A 541 -26.25 2.21 28.94
CA LEU A 541 -27.48 2.09 28.15
C LEU A 541 -27.48 3.03 26.94
N ASN A 542 -26.99 4.27 27.10
CA ASN A 542 -26.84 5.20 25.97
C ASN A 542 -25.76 4.72 24.99
N GLY A 543 -24.60 4.27 25.46
CA GLY A 543 -23.53 3.74 24.62
C GLY A 543 -23.98 2.52 23.80
N TYR A 544 -24.73 1.61 24.42
CA TYR A 544 -25.21 0.40 23.76
C TYR A 544 -26.40 0.65 22.82
N THR A 545 -27.29 1.59 23.13
CA THR A 545 -28.49 1.84 22.28
C THR A 545 -28.28 2.87 21.18
N GLY A 546 -27.27 3.73 21.29
CA GLY A 546 -26.97 4.79 20.33
C GLY A 546 -28.05 5.89 20.24
N PRO A 547 -27.94 6.78 19.24
CA PRO A 547 -28.87 7.91 19.06
C PRO A 547 -30.34 7.50 18.94
N ARG A 548 -31.23 8.39 19.40
CA ARG A 548 -32.67 8.11 19.61
C ARG A 548 -33.59 9.02 18.79
N GLY A 549 -33.30 9.16 17.50
CA GLY A 549 -34.14 9.88 16.55
C GLY A 549 -35.25 9.02 15.93
N THR A 550 -36.12 9.65 15.16
CA THR A 550 -37.22 8.97 14.41
C THR A 550 -36.69 7.96 13.40
N ALA A 551 -35.53 8.22 12.79
CA ALA A 551 -34.83 7.31 11.89
C ALA A 551 -34.43 5.97 12.56
N GLN A 552 -34.26 5.94 13.88
CA GLN A 552 -33.99 4.73 14.65
C GLN A 552 -35.27 4.08 15.23
N GLY A 553 -36.45 4.49 14.75
CA GLY A 553 -37.76 3.92 15.12
C GLY A 553 -38.40 4.50 16.38
N TYR A 554 -37.82 5.56 16.97
CA TYR A 554 -38.39 6.22 18.15
C TYR A 554 -39.51 7.19 17.78
N VAL A 555 -40.50 7.30 18.66
CA VAL A 555 -41.65 8.20 18.54
C VAL A 555 -41.64 9.26 19.64
N GLU A 556 -42.38 10.35 19.42
CA GLU A 556 -42.62 11.36 20.44
C GLU A 556 -43.44 10.79 21.60
N ALA A 557 -42.96 10.95 22.82
CA ALA A 557 -43.62 10.50 24.05
C ALA A 557 -43.29 11.42 25.23
N GLY A 558 -43.98 11.22 26.35
CA GLY A 558 -43.84 12.06 27.53
C GLY A 558 -42.42 12.06 28.13
N ILE A 559 -41.95 13.26 28.51
CA ILE A 559 -40.74 13.49 29.30
C ILE A 559 -41.04 14.39 30.50
N ILE A 560 -40.07 14.55 31.38
CA ILE A 560 -40.09 15.53 32.47
C ILE A 560 -38.94 16.50 32.20
N GLU A 561 -39.26 17.76 31.96
CA GLU A 561 -38.29 18.82 31.68
C GLU A 561 -38.43 19.92 32.74
N ASN A 562 -37.36 20.22 33.47
CA ASN A 562 -37.32 21.28 34.49
C ASN A 562 -38.53 21.24 35.48
N GLY A 563 -38.86 20.03 35.93
CA GLY A 563 -39.95 19.74 36.88
C GLY A 563 -41.37 19.74 36.29
N VAL A 564 -41.53 19.81 34.96
CA VAL A 564 -42.84 19.90 34.28
C VAL A 564 -42.99 18.79 33.23
N PRO A 565 -44.20 18.22 33.01
CA PRO A 565 -44.45 17.34 31.88
C PRO A 565 -44.20 18.03 30.54
N GLY A 566 -43.46 17.35 29.66
CA GLY A 566 -43.22 17.75 28.27
C GLY A 566 -43.28 16.54 27.34
N LYS A 567 -42.82 16.71 26.10
CA LYS A 567 -42.69 15.61 25.14
C LYS A 567 -41.39 15.72 24.34
N ALA A 568 -40.83 14.57 23.98
CA ALA A 568 -39.71 14.47 23.05
C ALA A 568 -39.69 13.11 22.35
N VAL A 569 -38.99 13.02 21.22
CA VAL A 569 -38.68 11.74 20.56
C VAL A 569 -37.84 10.88 21.51
N GLY A 570 -38.20 9.62 21.68
CA GLY A 570 -37.56 8.75 22.68
C GLY A 570 -38.04 8.96 24.12
N GLY A 571 -39.12 9.73 24.35
CA GLY A 571 -39.70 9.89 25.68
C GLY A 571 -40.15 8.57 26.33
N GLY A 572 -40.23 8.55 27.67
CA GLY A 572 -40.62 7.39 28.47
C GLY A 572 -39.54 6.31 28.70
N ILE A 573 -38.38 6.37 28.03
CA ILE A 573 -37.33 5.34 28.13
C ILE A 573 -36.71 5.23 29.55
N SER A 574 -36.82 6.26 30.41
CA SER A 574 -36.46 6.16 31.84
C SER A 574 -37.14 4.99 32.54
N GLN A 575 -38.29 4.49 32.05
CA GLN A 575 -38.89 3.28 32.60
C GLN A 575 -38.11 1.99 32.26
N PHE A 576 -37.53 1.90 31.06
CA PHE A 576 -36.59 0.82 30.74
C PHE A 576 -35.32 0.96 31.60
N ALA A 577 -34.78 2.17 31.74
CA ALA A 577 -33.61 2.43 32.57
C ALA A 577 -33.83 2.08 34.05
N THR A 578 -34.94 2.50 34.68
CA THR A 578 -35.30 2.09 36.05
C THR A 578 -35.49 0.57 36.18
N THR A 579 -36.01 -0.10 35.15
CA THR A 579 -36.15 -1.57 35.16
C THR A 579 -34.77 -2.25 35.10
N LEU A 580 -33.87 -1.75 34.25
CA LEU A 580 -32.50 -2.24 34.12
C LEU A 580 -31.70 -1.99 35.40
N TYR A 581 -31.87 -0.82 36.02
CA TYR A 581 -31.26 -0.47 37.30
C TYR A 581 -31.64 -1.46 38.39
N ASN A 582 -32.93 -1.74 38.56
CA ASN A 582 -33.36 -2.67 39.61
C ASN A 582 -32.96 -4.12 39.29
N ALA A 583 -32.91 -4.54 38.03
CA ALA A 583 -32.37 -5.85 37.66
C ALA A 583 -30.86 -5.96 37.99
N ALA A 584 -30.06 -4.94 37.66
CA ALA A 584 -28.63 -4.87 37.99
C ALA A 584 -28.38 -4.78 39.51
N TYR A 585 -29.20 -4.01 40.23
CA TYR A 585 -29.22 -3.93 41.69
C TYR A 585 -29.42 -5.31 42.31
N HIS A 586 -30.44 -6.06 41.87
CA HIS A 586 -30.70 -7.40 42.40
C HIS A 586 -29.67 -8.45 41.97
N ALA A 587 -28.98 -8.25 40.83
CA ALA A 587 -27.91 -9.11 40.33
C ALA A 587 -26.54 -8.92 40.99
N GLY A 588 -26.41 -8.07 42.03
CA GLY A 588 -25.12 -7.81 42.68
C GLY A 588 -24.17 -6.88 41.91
N MET A 589 -24.56 -6.39 40.72
CA MET A 589 -23.73 -5.52 39.89
C MET A 589 -23.32 -4.25 40.64
N LYS A 590 -22.13 -3.71 40.33
CA LYS A 590 -21.64 -2.46 40.90
C LYS A 590 -22.25 -1.28 40.15
N ASP A 591 -22.87 -0.35 40.87
CA ASP A 591 -23.35 0.91 40.30
C ASP A 591 -22.15 1.74 39.77
N ALA A 592 -22.24 2.18 38.52
CA ALA A 592 -21.21 2.97 37.84
C ALA A 592 -21.75 4.33 37.36
N GLY A 593 -22.94 4.73 37.84
CA GLY A 593 -23.55 6.04 37.60
C GLY A 593 -24.98 5.93 37.07
N HIS A 594 -25.92 6.57 37.79
CA HIS A 594 -27.30 6.80 37.37
C HIS A 594 -27.85 8.07 38.04
N LYS A 595 -29.11 8.45 37.77
CA LYS A 595 -29.78 9.63 38.36
C LYS A 595 -31.30 9.42 38.50
N GLU A 596 -31.95 9.87 39.57
CA GLU A 596 -33.24 9.32 40.06
C GLU A 596 -34.57 9.98 39.60
N HIS A 597 -34.58 10.85 38.58
CA HIS A 597 -35.61 11.91 38.40
C HIS A 597 -35.52 12.99 39.50
N SER A 598 -36.29 14.08 39.38
CA SER A 598 -36.37 15.12 40.42
C SER A 598 -37.44 14.84 41.47
N TYR A 599 -38.50 14.11 41.14
CA TYR A 599 -39.61 13.79 42.04
C TYR A 599 -39.95 12.30 41.95
N TRP A 600 -40.46 11.70 43.04
CA TRP A 600 -40.79 10.28 43.08
C TRP A 600 -41.93 9.94 42.13
N ILE A 601 -41.78 8.84 41.40
CA ILE A 601 -42.78 8.33 40.47
C ILE A 601 -43.32 7.00 41.01
N SER A 602 -44.60 6.97 41.39
CA SER A 602 -45.24 5.93 42.21
C SER A 602 -45.23 4.50 41.68
N ARG A 603 -44.84 4.28 40.42
CA ARG A 603 -44.67 2.94 39.81
C ARG A 603 -43.26 2.36 39.98
N TYR A 604 -42.37 3.03 40.71
CA TYR A 604 -41.01 2.59 41.01
C TYR A 604 -40.75 2.54 42.52
N PRO A 605 -39.81 1.69 43.00
CA PRO A 605 -39.41 1.70 44.40
C PRO A 605 -38.76 3.04 44.76
N LYS A 606 -39.14 3.60 45.90
CA LYS A 606 -38.55 4.84 46.43
C LYS A 606 -37.03 4.66 46.60
N GLY A 607 -36.25 5.63 46.16
CA GLY A 607 -34.79 5.59 46.19
C GLY A 607 -34.11 4.73 45.12
N ARG A 608 -34.87 4.00 44.26
CA ARG A 608 -34.32 3.11 43.23
C ARG A 608 -34.90 3.38 41.84
N GLU A 609 -34.61 4.56 41.33
CA GLU A 609 -35.02 5.05 40.02
C GLU A 609 -33.81 5.40 39.14
N ALA A 610 -33.93 5.23 37.83
CA ALA A 610 -32.91 5.67 36.87
C ALA A 610 -33.55 6.40 35.68
N THR A 611 -33.18 7.67 35.52
CA THR A 611 -33.41 8.47 34.32
C THR A 611 -32.40 8.14 33.24
N VAL A 612 -32.79 8.39 31.99
CA VAL A 612 -31.88 8.34 30.86
C VAL A 612 -32.29 9.42 29.85
N PHE A 613 -31.32 10.19 29.36
CA PHE A 613 -31.55 11.29 28.42
C PHE A 613 -30.36 11.46 27.47
N MET A 614 -30.68 11.70 26.20
CA MET A 614 -29.74 12.05 25.15
C MET A 614 -30.31 13.27 24.43
N ASP A 615 -29.46 14.19 23.98
CA ASP A 615 -29.92 15.35 23.20
C ASP A 615 -30.23 14.98 21.74
N SER A 616 -30.71 15.95 20.96
CA SER A 616 -31.04 15.79 19.54
C SER A 616 -29.83 15.57 18.64
N ALA A 617 -28.60 15.82 19.11
CA ALA A 617 -27.36 15.48 18.41
C ALA A 617 -26.85 14.06 18.76
N GLY A 618 -27.46 13.41 19.75
CA GLY A 618 -27.09 12.07 20.23
C GLY A 618 -26.10 12.07 21.39
N ASN A 619 -25.80 13.22 22.01
CA ASN A 619 -24.91 13.27 23.17
C ASN A 619 -25.59 12.65 24.40
N SER A 620 -24.86 11.80 25.12
CA SER A 620 -25.34 11.15 26.36
C SER A 620 -25.26 12.10 27.56
N LEU A 621 -26.36 12.79 27.88
CA LEU A 621 -26.43 13.75 28.98
C LEU A 621 -26.81 13.12 30.33
N ILE A 622 -27.65 12.08 30.33
CA ILE A 622 -27.96 11.26 31.51
C ILE A 622 -27.99 9.80 31.08
N ASP A 623 -27.23 8.95 31.75
CA ASP A 623 -27.09 7.53 31.43
C ASP A 623 -27.30 6.67 32.68
N ILE A 624 -27.51 5.38 32.45
CA ILE A 624 -27.39 4.34 33.47
C ILE A 624 -26.20 3.45 33.11
N LYS A 625 -25.29 3.29 34.07
CA LYS A 625 -24.10 2.46 33.96
C LYS A 625 -23.96 1.52 35.15
N PHE A 626 -23.53 0.30 34.90
CA PHE A 626 -23.15 -0.66 35.94
C PHE A 626 -21.97 -1.50 35.48
N THR A 627 -21.07 -1.81 36.41
CA THR A 627 -19.93 -2.69 36.18
C THR A 627 -20.27 -4.10 36.64
N ASN A 628 -19.98 -5.09 35.80
CA ASN A 628 -19.95 -6.49 36.20
C ASN A 628 -18.70 -6.72 37.09
N PRO A 629 -18.87 -7.06 38.39
CA PRO A 629 -17.74 -7.24 39.31
C PRO A 629 -17.12 -8.65 39.24
N ASP A 630 -17.75 -9.58 38.53
CA ASP A 630 -17.42 -11.00 38.54
C ASP A 630 -16.45 -11.42 37.42
N GLU A 631 -15.78 -12.56 37.61
CA GLU A 631 -14.93 -13.23 36.62
C GLU A 631 -15.74 -13.95 35.52
N THR A 632 -17.06 -14.02 35.67
CA THR A 632 -18.03 -14.55 34.70
C THR A 632 -18.80 -13.42 34.01
N GLY A 633 -19.15 -13.61 32.74
CA GLY A 633 -20.00 -12.68 32.00
C GLY A 633 -21.46 -12.68 32.47
N VAL A 634 -22.19 -11.64 32.10
CA VAL A 634 -23.63 -11.47 32.36
C VAL A 634 -24.36 -11.19 31.05
N ALA A 635 -25.47 -11.89 30.77
CA ALA A 635 -26.33 -11.62 29.62
C ALA A 635 -27.64 -10.92 30.02
N ILE A 636 -27.98 -9.85 29.29
CA ILE A 636 -29.22 -9.08 29.47
C ILE A 636 -30.31 -9.62 28.56
N GLN A 637 -31.30 -10.29 29.13
CA GLN A 637 -32.53 -10.66 28.43
C GLN A 637 -33.61 -9.60 28.69
N THR A 638 -34.36 -9.22 27.65
CA THR A 638 -35.51 -8.32 27.78
C THR A 638 -36.78 -9.00 27.30
N ILE A 639 -37.84 -8.92 28.10
CA ILE A 639 -39.14 -9.54 27.85
C ILE A 639 -40.16 -8.40 27.92
N TRP A 640 -40.62 -7.93 26.76
CA TRP A 640 -41.47 -6.75 26.64
C TRP A 640 -42.86 -7.12 26.08
N THR A 641 -43.85 -6.32 26.46
CA THR A 641 -45.20 -6.29 25.89
C THR A 641 -45.59 -4.82 25.64
N PRO A 642 -46.74 -4.52 25.00
CA PRO A 642 -47.23 -3.14 24.88
C PRO A 642 -47.45 -2.41 26.23
N SER A 643 -47.49 -3.13 27.36
CA SER A 643 -47.79 -2.59 28.70
C SER A 643 -46.81 -2.96 29.81
N THR A 644 -45.83 -3.84 29.58
CA THR A 644 -44.84 -4.30 30.57
C THR A 644 -43.44 -4.48 29.98
N ILE A 645 -42.42 -4.34 30.82
CA ILE A 645 -41.03 -4.69 30.54
C ILE A 645 -40.48 -5.46 31.74
N LYS A 646 -40.02 -6.68 31.51
CA LYS A 646 -39.19 -7.44 32.43
C LYS A 646 -37.78 -7.52 31.86
N ILE A 647 -36.78 -7.32 32.72
CA ILE A 647 -35.37 -7.49 32.39
C ILE A 647 -34.82 -8.56 33.32
N VAL A 648 -34.08 -9.51 32.75
CA VAL A 648 -33.49 -10.65 33.45
C VAL A 648 -32.00 -10.66 33.13
N LEU A 649 -31.18 -10.64 34.17
CA LEU A 649 -29.73 -10.79 34.08
C LEU A 649 -29.37 -12.24 34.38
N TRP A 650 -28.70 -12.86 33.42
CA TRP A 650 -28.23 -14.25 33.49
C TRP A 650 -26.72 -14.29 33.68
N GLY A 651 -26.21 -15.15 34.56
CA GLY A 651 -24.80 -15.24 34.92
C GLY A 651 -24.49 -16.51 35.73
N THR A 652 -23.50 -16.43 36.62
CA THR A 652 -23.28 -17.39 37.72
C THR A 652 -23.63 -16.69 39.04
N LYS A 653 -24.42 -17.30 39.93
CA LYS A 653 -24.96 -16.61 41.12
C LYS A 653 -23.96 -16.58 42.28
N ASN A 654 -23.07 -15.58 42.25
CA ASN A 654 -22.08 -15.29 43.30
C ASN A 654 -22.65 -14.50 44.48
N TYR A 655 -23.77 -13.80 44.32
CA TYR A 655 -24.35 -12.92 45.35
C TYR A 655 -25.79 -13.27 45.70
N ASP A 656 -26.14 -13.10 46.97
CA ASP A 656 -27.52 -12.95 47.43
C ASP A 656 -27.73 -11.48 47.86
N VAL A 657 -28.73 -10.81 47.28
CA VAL A 657 -28.94 -9.36 47.45
C VAL A 657 -30.34 -9.07 47.99
N SER A 658 -30.41 -8.23 49.03
CA SER A 658 -31.65 -7.66 49.56
C SER A 658 -31.59 -6.14 49.59
N GLY A 659 -32.76 -5.49 49.59
CA GLY A 659 -32.87 -4.03 49.64
C GLY A 659 -33.96 -3.62 50.62
N ALA A 660 -33.67 -2.63 51.46
CA ALA A 660 -34.60 -2.07 52.43
C ALA A 660 -34.61 -0.54 52.32
N THR A 661 -35.78 0.04 52.13
CA THR A 661 -35.97 1.50 52.03
C THR A 661 -36.55 2.05 53.33
N SER A 662 -36.08 3.22 53.78
CA SER A 662 -36.56 3.87 54.99
C SER A 662 -38.01 4.36 54.89
N ALA A 663 -38.57 4.78 56.03
CA ALA A 663 -39.69 5.72 56.03
C ALA A 663 -39.30 7.05 55.34
N GLU A 664 -40.30 7.82 54.91
CA GLU A 664 -40.10 9.17 54.37
C GLU A 664 -39.70 10.15 55.48
N PHE A 665 -38.83 11.11 55.14
CA PHE A 665 -38.42 12.21 56.03
C PHE A 665 -38.17 13.50 55.23
N ASP A 666 -37.75 14.60 55.87
CA ASP A 666 -37.49 15.93 55.25
C ASP A 666 -38.58 16.43 54.29
N HIS A 667 -39.86 16.23 54.65
CA HIS A 667 -40.98 16.57 53.79
C HIS A 667 -41.00 18.07 53.42
N THR A 668 -41.26 18.36 52.13
CA THR A 668 -41.34 19.73 51.60
C THR A 668 -42.64 19.93 50.83
N GLN A 669 -43.25 21.11 50.97
CA GLN A 669 -44.58 21.40 50.43
C GLN A 669 -44.52 21.88 48.96
N PRO A 670 -45.51 21.50 48.13
CA PRO A 670 -45.56 21.89 46.72
C PRO A 670 -45.71 23.40 46.56
N GLN A 671 -44.82 23.98 45.77
CA GLN A 671 -44.89 25.38 45.38
C GLN A 671 -45.92 25.57 44.26
N GLU A 672 -46.62 26.70 44.27
CA GLU A 672 -47.53 27.06 43.18
C GLU A 672 -46.75 27.58 41.97
N ARG A 673 -47.09 27.09 40.78
CA ARG A 673 -46.51 27.50 39.51
C ARG A 673 -47.62 27.80 38.51
N LYS A 674 -47.72 29.07 38.14
CA LYS A 674 -48.59 29.55 37.06
C LYS A 674 -48.02 29.13 35.71
N VAL A 675 -48.88 28.63 34.83
CA VAL A 675 -48.51 28.17 33.48
C VAL A 675 -49.52 28.69 32.48
N ASN A 676 -49.04 29.53 31.56
CA ASN A 676 -49.84 30.34 30.65
C ASN A 676 -49.73 29.78 29.23
N LYS A 677 -50.07 28.49 29.07
CA LYS A 677 -49.96 27.74 27.79
C LYS A 677 -51.30 27.11 27.38
N PRO A 678 -51.60 26.99 26.07
CA PRO A 678 -52.85 26.38 25.59
C PRO A 678 -53.06 24.91 25.99
N ASP A 679 -51.99 24.17 26.27
CA ASP A 679 -51.98 22.75 26.64
C ASP A 679 -51.81 22.53 28.16
N CYS A 680 -51.93 23.58 28.97
CA CYS A 680 -51.78 23.48 30.42
C CYS A 680 -52.81 22.56 31.07
N GLN A 681 -52.35 21.66 31.93
CA GLN A 681 -53.19 20.81 32.79
C GLN A 681 -52.98 21.19 34.26
N PRO A 682 -54.03 21.56 35.01
CA PRO A 682 -53.89 21.96 36.40
C PRO A 682 -53.56 20.75 37.28
N SER A 683 -52.80 20.99 38.35
CA SER A 683 -52.38 19.95 39.30
C SER A 683 -52.32 20.50 40.70
N ASN A 684 -52.72 19.70 41.69
CA ASN A 684 -52.56 20.05 43.11
C ASN A 684 -51.11 19.94 43.60
N GLY A 685 -50.21 19.38 42.79
CA GLY A 685 -48.85 19.06 43.19
C GLY A 685 -48.78 17.86 44.15
N ALA A 686 -47.59 17.61 44.67
CA ALA A 686 -47.32 16.57 45.66
C ALA A 686 -46.12 16.99 46.54
N PRO A 687 -46.10 16.64 47.83
CA PRO A 687 -44.97 16.94 48.69
C PRO A 687 -43.71 16.16 48.26
N GLY A 688 -42.56 16.82 48.38
CA GLY A 688 -41.24 16.20 48.25
C GLY A 688 -40.82 15.58 49.58
N PHE A 689 -39.86 14.66 49.55
CA PHE A 689 -39.38 13.93 50.73
C PHE A 689 -38.00 13.31 50.47
N SER A 690 -37.27 12.99 51.53
CA SER A 690 -36.07 12.16 51.52
C SER A 690 -36.40 10.71 51.88
N VAL A 691 -35.66 9.76 51.32
CA VAL A 691 -35.61 8.34 51.73
C VAL A 691 -34.18 7.83 51.66
N THR A 692 -33.84 6.83 52.47
CA THR A 692 -32.59 6.07 52.33
C THR A 692 -32.91 4.66 51.85
N ASP A 693 -32.37 4.24 50.72
CA ASP A 693 -32.32 2.83 50.32
C ASP A 693 -31.02 2.21 50.82
N THR A 694 -31.10 1.02 51.43
CA THR A 694 -29.96 0.23 51.90
C THR A 694 -29.99 -1.13 51.24
N ARG A 695 -28.99 -1.37 50.39
CA ARG A 695 -28.72 -2.63 49.72
C ARG A 695 -27.79 -3.46 50.60
N THR A 696 -28.17 -4.69 50.96
CA THR A 696 -27.26 -5.67 51.57
C THR A 696 -26.87 -6.69 50.51
N ILE A 697 -25.56 -6.87 50.30
CA ILE A 697 -24.99 -7.85 49.37
C ILE A 697 -24.20 -8.86 50.19
N THR A 698 -24.57 -10.14 50.08
CA THR A 698 -23.84 -11.26 50.69
C THR A 698 -23.15 -12.07 49.58
N ASP A 699 -21.83 -12.20 49.67
CA ASP A 699 -21.05 -13.06 48.76
C ASP A 699 -21.21 -14.52 49.19
N ARG A 700 -21.72 -15.35 48.29
CA ARG A 700 -22.09 -16.75 48.54
C ARG A 700 -20.88 -17.68 48.60
N ARG A 701 -19.69 -17.20 48.19
CA ARG A 701 -18.42 -17.94 48.20
C ARG A 701 -17.68 -17.76 49.53
N THR A 702 -17.80 -16.57 50.14
CA THR A 702 -17.08 -16.21 51.38
C THR A 702 -17.99 -16.05 52.61
N GLY A 703 -19.30 -15.94 52.42
CA GLY A 703 -20.28 -15.61 53.46
C GLY A 703 -20.24 -14.15 53.92
N GLN A 704 -19.32 -13.34 53.42
CA GLN A 704 -19.17 -11.94 53.82
C GLN A 704 -20.32 -11.09 53.29
N SER A 705 -20.82 -10.19 54.13
CA SER A 705 -21.91 -9.28 53.78
C SER A 705 -21.45 -7.82 53.88
N ARG A 706 -21.80 -7.00 52.88
CA ARG A 706 -21.61 -5.54 52.91
C ARG A 706 -22.93 -4.80 52.72
N GLN A 707 -23.00 -3.57 53.19
CA GLN A 707 -24.13 -2.68 52.98
C GLN A 707 -23.74 -1.44 52.19
N GLU A 708 -24.60 -1.08 51.24
CA GLU A 708 -24.50 0.12 50.41
C GLU A 708 -25.78 0.94 50.66
N SER A 709 -25.67 2.04 51.41
CA SER A 709 -26.79 2.93 51.71
C SER A 709 -26.71 4.23 50.91
N ARG A 710 -27.85 4.68 50.39
CA ARG A 710 -27.95 5.92 49.62
C ARG A 710 -29.22 6.69 49.95
N THR A 711 -29.06 7.93 50.39
CA THR A 711 -30.16 8.87 50.58
C THR A 711 -30.52 9.54 49.26
N VAL A 712 -31.77 9.42 48.84
CA VAL A 712 -32.35 10.09 47.67
C VAL A 712 -33.33 11.14 48.17
N ARG A 713 -33.18 12.37 47.67
CA ARG A 713 -34.08 13.48 47.92
C ARG A 713 -34.96 13.70 46.70
N TYR A 714 -36.27 13.70 46.90
CA TYR A 714 -37.26 14.04 45.90
C TYR A 714 -37.80 15.46 46.17
N ASP A 715 -37.71 16.31 45.15
CA ASP A 715 -38.34 17.62 45.13
C ASP A 715 -39.87 17.50 45.06
N PRO A 716 -40.62 18.47 45.59
CA PRO A 716 -42.07 18.47 45.49
C PRO A 716 -42.53 18.73 44.05
N GLN A 717 -43.59 18.05 43.63
CA GLN A 717 -44.24 18.33 42.34
C GLN A 717 -45.02 19.64 42.44
N PHE A 718 -44.79 20.58 41.52
CA PHE A 718 -45.47 21.88 41.52
C PHE A 718 -47.00 21.73 41.49
N LYS A 719 -47.68 22.58 42.27
CA LYS A 719 -49.11 22.86 42.09
C LYS A 719 -49.26 23.72 40.84
N ILE A 720 -49.71 23.14 39.74
CA ILE A 720 -49.88 23.83 38.46
C ILE A 720 -51.23 24.57 38.45
N VAL A 721 -51.16 25.89 38.30
CA VAL A 721 -52.33 26.76 38.06
C VAL A 721 -52.28 27.21 36.60
N CYS A 722 -53.27 26.79 35.82
CA CYS A 722 -53.39 27.21 34.43
C CYS A 722 -54.02 28.60 34.37
N GLU A 723 -53.27 29.56 33.84
CA GLU A 723 -53.78 30.89 33.56
C GLU A 723 -54.13 31.00 32.06
N PRO A 724 -55.17 31.76 31.69
CA PRO A 724 -55.41 32.06 30.29
C PRO A 724 -54.17 32.75 29.69
N PRO A 725 -53.84 32.50 28.41
CA PRO A 725 -52.82 33.28 27.73
C PRO A 725 -53.21 34.77 27.77
N PRO A 726 -52.23 35.70 27.91
CA PRO A 726 -52.54 37.13 27.93
C PRO A 726 -53.28 37.52 26.66
N GLY A 727 -54.43 38.18 26.83
CA GLY A 727 -55.24 38.64 25.71
C GLY A 727 -54.48 39.64 24.85
N GLY A 728 -54.47 39.41 23.53
CA GLY A 728 -53.99 40.37 22.52
C GLY A 728 -55.09 41.29 22.04
#